data_AF-F0XNB0-F1
#
_entry.id   AF-F0XNB0-F1
#
_cell.length_a   1.000
_cell.length_b   1.000
_cell.length_c   1.000
_cell.angle_alpha   90.00
_cell.angle_beta   90.00
_cell.angle_gamma   90.00
#
_symmetry.space_group_name_H-M   'P 1'
#
loop_
_entity.id
_entity.type
_entity.pdbx_description
1 polymer ?
#
loop_
_entity_poly.entity_id
_entity_poly.type
_entity_poly.pdbx_seq_one_letter_code
_entity_poly.pdbx_strand_id
1 'polypeptide(L)'
;MTFAMTRRFLMRGVMGESRTASVIRAVRPPLARPSLEQTRLLSRTRQQPQPGTDEPDDAGTYSESDHEHAVISTFDLFSIGIGPSSSHTVGPMRAGNIFIVDLAEAGLLDRVHKIRVAIYGSLALTGEGHMTPSAILLGLESADVETVETAYVPTRFEQIKATRQLVLGRGLADGSPGRTIDFDYSRDFVWEWGRKLPMHSNGMRFTVFDADGYVLARNDMFSVGGGFVVNGALSVNPLPGSSDEQRGHPADLSENLFYKETRRSDASGDRRSGAEVRPLSLGDGDAADETLLPGPPESTSLAAPAPAASATITSVTAPATAAAPADKSSQPRYPFRDAASLLSLCRKHNLTIAQLVYENERSHGYSDEEIYAKLARTWQVMDNSILESVQAPLNAVLPGSLKLHRRAPALYRRLTRGLYSAADSDATRPSSPSSAMAALPTGASLAKRVIPRIHGALDHPIAPSPPRRTAFPAMDYLTVYAIAVNETNAAGGRIVTAPTNGAAGIIPAVLKYIIEFISDDAERDICTFLLTAAAIGMLYKRGATISAAEGGCMAEVGVACSMAAGAFAACMGAGLETIEMAAEIGIEHNLGLTCDPIGGLVQAPCIERNALGAVKAVSSANLALSSSPGTQKVRLDDAIQAMRLTAKGMRNEFKETSLSGLATSVPLHIPVSVPDC
;
A
#
# COMPACT_ATOMS: atom_id res chain seq x y z
N MET A 1 4.96 -50.47 -0.37
CA MET A 1 5.08 -51.62 -1.28
C MET A 1 4.93 -51.12 -2.71
N THR A 2 6.02 -50.71 -3.33
CA THR A 2 6.71 -51.43 -4.42
C THR A 2 5.88 -51.56 -5.70
N PHE A 3 6.20 -50.74 -6.71
CA PHE A 3 6.57 -51.27 -8.02
C PHE A 3 7.65 -50.36 -8.63
N ALA A 4 8.83 -50.92 -8.73
CA ALA A 4 10.01 -50.36 -9.37
C ALA A 4 10.24 -51.07 -10.71
N MET A 5 11.18 -50.52 -11.50
CA MET A 5 11.99 -51.21 -12.53
C MET A 5 11.28 -51.49 -13.87
N THR A 6 11.85 -51.28 -15.07
CA THR A 6 13.22 -51.03 -15.56
C THR A 6 13.14 -50.65 -17.05
N ARG A 7 14.06 -49.81 -17.59
CA ARG A 7 14.93 -50.19 -18.74
C ARG A 7 16.01 -49.14 -19.03
N ARG A 8 17.25 -49.64 -19.07
CA ARG A 8 18.51 -48.98 -19.46
C ARG A 8 18.83 -49.23 -20.95
N PHE A 9 19.85 -48.47 -21.40
CA PHE A 9 20.87 -48.74 -22.44
C PHE A 9 20.61 -48.29 -23.89
N LEU A 10 21.39 -47.29 -24.34
CA LEU A 10 22.57 -47.55 -25.17
C LEU A 10 23.64 -46.45 -25.02
N MET A 11 24.84 -46.84 -24.62
CA MET A 11 26.09 -46.07 -24.75
C MET A 11 26.78 -46.44 -26.06
N ARG A 12 27.43 -45.47 -26.71
CA ARG A 12 28.73 -45.67 -27.39
C ARG A 12 29.45 -44.33 -27.46
N GLY A 13 30.54 -44.21 -26.70
CA GLY A 13 31.52 -43.13 -26.83
C GLY A 13 32.65 -43.52 -27.78
N VAL A 14 33.39 -42.50 -28.24
CA VAL A 14 34.79 -42.61 -28.64
C VAL A 14 35.48 -41.28 -28.27
N MET A 15 36.50 -41.39 -27.42
CA MET A 15 37.51 -40.36 -27.14
C MET A 15 38.48 -40.22 -28.32
N GLY A 16 39.07 -39.04 -28.49
CA GLY A 16 40.23 -38.81 -29.36
C GLY A 16 40.83 -37.42 -29.13
N GLU A 17 42.03 -37.41 -28.57
CA GLU A 17 42.78 -36.27 -28.03
C GLU A 17 43.49 -35.37 -29.06
N SER A 18 43.77 -34.14 -28.59
CA SER A 18 45.01 -33.36 -28.76
C SER A 18 45.40 -32.78 -30.14
N ARG A 19 45.54 -31.44 -30.20
CA ARG A 19 46.86 -30.75 -30.26
C ARG A 19 46.74 -29.23 -30.49
N THR A 20 47.31 -28.47 -29.54
CA THR A 20 48.21 -27.32 -29.69
C THR A 20 48.01 -26.30 -30.82
N ALA A 21 47.83 -25.02 -30.46
CA ALA A 21 48.59 -23.90 -31.03
C ALA A 21 48.56 -22.67 -30.09
N SER A 22 49.76 -22.17 -29.81
CA SER A 22 50.12 -21.00 -29.01
C SER A 22 50.30 -19.76 -29.92
N VAL A 23 50.70 -18.63 -29.32
CA VAL A 23 51.28 -17.40 -29.90
C VAL A 23 50.18 -16.39 -30.34
N ILE A 24 50.08 -15.12 -29.91
CA ILE A 24 51.07 -14.07 -29.60
C ILE A 24 50.57 -13.13 -28.48
N ARG A 25 51.52 -12.79 -27.60
CA ARG A 25 51.51 -11.79 -26.53
C ARG A 25 51.91 -10.43 -27.13
N ALA A 26 51.16 -9.36 -26.86
CA ALA A 26 51.61 -7.98 -27.11
C ALA A 26 51.51 -7.16 -25.82
N VAL A 27 52.69 -6.86 -25.30
CA VAL A 27 52.98 -5.99 -24.15
C VAL A 27 53.08 -4.54 -24.65
N ARG A 28 52.46 -3.58 -23.96
CA ARG A 28 52.89 -2.17 -23.97
C ARG A 28 52.82 -1.55 -22.56
N PRO A 29 53.71 -0.57 -22.25
CA PRO A 29 54.24 -0.32 -20.91
C PRO A 29 53.53 0.83 -20.17
N PRO A 30 53.83 1.06 -18.87
CA PRO A 30 53.21 2.11 -18.07
C PRO A 30 53.90 3.45 -18.29
N LEU A 31 53.12 4.53 -18.35
CA LEU A 31 53.66 5.90 -18.32
C LEU A 31 53.62 6.45 -16.90
N ALA A 32 54.80 6.93 -16.49
CA ALA A 32 55.11 7.46 -15.18
C ALA A 32 54.57 8.88 -14.96
N ARG A 33 54.35 9.19 -13.68
CA ARG A 33 54.13 10.54 -13.12
C ARG A 33 55.35 11.45 -13.34
N PRO A 34 55.15 12.78 -13.33
CA PRO A 34 56.06 13.71 -12.70
C PRO A 34 55.49 14.22 -11.38
N SER A 35 56.35 14.27 -10.36
CA SER A 35 56.17 14.90 -9.05
C SER A 35 56.88 16.25 -8.98
N LEU A 36 56.53 17.03 -7.95
CA LEU A 36 57.09 18.30 -7.44
C LEU A 36 56.35 19.54 -8.00
N GLU A 37 55.89 20.50 -7.20
CA GLU A 37 56.39 20.94 -5.90
C GLU A 37 55.35 21.76 -5.10
N GLN A 38 55.63 21.88 -3.80
CA GLN A 38 54.96 22.59 -2.71
C GLN A 38 54.47 24.02 -3.04
N THR A 39 53.36 24.49 -2.46
CA THR A 39 53.38 25.42 -1.30
C THR A 39 51.98 25.74 -0.70
N ARG A 40 51.99 25.90 0.63
CA ARG A 40 51.14 26.75 1.50
C ARG A 40 49.77 26.22 1.96
N LEU A 41 49.85 25.55 3.10
CA LEU A 41 48.89 25.64 4.22
C LEU A 41 48.60 27.12 4.57
N LEU A 42 47.31 27.48 4.62
CA LEU A 42 46.81 28.60 5.41
C LEU A 42 45.57 28.16 6.20
N SER A 43 45.81 28.05 7.50
CA SER A 43 44.85 28.04 8.59
C SER A 43 43.99 29.31 8.61
N ARG A 44 42.67 29.17 8.69
CA ARG A 44 41.77 30.16 9.31
C ARG A 44 40.59 29.46 9.99
N THR A 45 40.66 29.32 11.31
CA THR A 45 39.93 30.11 12.32
C THR A 45 38.41 29.98 12.26
N ARG A 46 37.89 29.29 13.27
CA ARG A 46 36.49 29.16 13.65
C ARG A 46 35.99 30.53 14.13
N GLN A 47 35.07 31.16 13.39
CA GLN A 47 34.34 32.35 13.84
C GLN A 47 32.92 31.95 14.25
N GLN A 48 32.57 32.28 15.50
CA GLN A 48 31.19 32.30 16.01
C GLN A 48 30.41 33.44 15.34
N PRO A 49 29.12 33.26 15.01
CA PRO A 49 28.22 34.39 14.73
C PRO A 49 27.50 34.85 16.00
N GLN A 50 27.46 36.16 16.23
CA GLN A 50 26.55 36.84 17.16
C GLN A 50 25.19 37.16 16.48
N PRO A 51 24.11 37.40 17.24
CA PRO A 51 22.74 37.38 16.74
C PRO A 51 22.20 38.77 16.34
N GLY A 52 21.25 38.77 15.40
CA GLY A 52 20.24 39.82 15.24
C GLY A 52 20.19 40.49 13.87
N THR A 53 19.22 40.08 13.03
CA THR A 53 18.20 40.93 12.37
C THR A 53 17.19 40.04 11.64
N ASP A 54 15.91 40.33 11.84
CA ASP A 54 14.71 39.55 11.51
C ASP A 54 14.43 39.36 10.01
N GLU A 55 14.14 38.12 9.60
CA GLU A 55 13.14 37.77 8.57
C GLU A 55 12.43 36.47 9.02
N PRO A 56 11.10 36.32 8.85
CA PRO A 56 10.35 35.22 9.42
C PRO A 56 10.37 34.01 8.46
N ASP A 57 11.34 33.12 8.64
CA ASP A 57 11.19 31.73 8.18
C ASP A 57 10.24 31.02 9.17
N ASP A 58 8.96 30.98 8.81
CA ASP A 58 7.95 30.12 9.44
C ASP A 58 8.20 28.65 9.02
N ALA A 59 9.33 28.12 9.46
CA ALA A 59 9.61 26.70 9.50
C ALA A 59 9.15 26.20 10.88
N GLY A 60 7.86 25.91 10.98
CA GLY A 60 7.29 25.24 12.15
C GLY A 60 8.18 24.08 12.57
N THR A 61 8.69 24.15 13.79
CA THR A 61 9.54 23.15 14.43
C THR A 61 8.76 21.84 14.58
N TYR A 62 8.82 21.02 13.54
CA TYR A 62 8.38 19.63 13.56
C TYR A 62 9.46 18.82 14.30
N SER A 63 9.23 18.50 15.58
CA SER A 63 10.17 17.65 16.32
C SER A 63 9.93 16.18 15.88
N GLU A 64 10.82 15.66 15.05
CA GLU A 64 10.70 14.32 14.41
C GLU A 64 10.87 13.13 15.39
N SER A 65 11.01 13.33 16.70
CA SER A 65 11.51 12.29 17.63
C SER A 65 10.49 11.49 18.43
N ASP A 66 9.20 11.85 18.49
CA ASP A 66 8.23 11.19 19.40
C ASP A 66 6.97 10.59 18.75
N HIS A 67 6.90 10.47 17.43
CA HIS A 67 5.71 9.94 16.76
C HIS A 67 5.84 8.42 16.48
N GLU A 68 5.28 7.58 17.36
CA GLU A 68 4.98 6.18 17.08
C GLU A 68 3.89 6.07 15.99
N HIS A 69 4.30 6.02 14.73
CA HIS A 69 3.38 5.99 13.59
C HIS A 69 2.68 4.61 13.43
N ALA A 70 1.59 4.42 14.19
CA ALA A 70 0.25 3.90 13.85
C ALA A 70 -0.01 2.81 12.78
N VAL A 71 0.95 1.98 12.34
CA VAL A 71 0.59 0.64 11.80
C VAL A 71 0.92 -0.40 12.85
N ILE A 72 -0.13 -0.73 13.61
CA ILE A 72 -0.07 -1.63 14.75
C ILE A 72 -0.45 -3.05 14.30
N SER A 73 -1.39 -3.20 13.36
CA SER A 73 -1.87 -4.50 12.86
C SER A 73 -1.60 -4.75 11.36
N THR A 74 -1.47 -6.02 11.00
CA THR A 74 -1.49 -6.58 9.63
C THR A 74 -2.72 -6.11 8.85
N PHE A 75 -3.87 -6.11 9.52
CA PHE A 75 -5.12 -5.67 8.92
C PHE A 75 -5.17 -4.14 8.78
N ASP A 76 -4.26 -3.43 9.44
CA ASP A 76 -4.06 -2.00 9.25
C ASP A 76 -3.13 -1.68 8.06
N LEU A 77 -2.44 -2.67 7.50
CA LEU A 77 -1.66 -2.50 6.28
C LEU A 77 -2.45 -2.97 5.05
N PHE A 78 -3.15 -4.10 5.20
CA PHE A 78 -4.01 -4.70 4.20
C PHE A 78 -5.47 -4.39 4.50
N SER A 79 -5.93 -3.22 4.06
CA SER A 79 -7.31 -2.77 4.21
C SER A 79 -8.09 -2.96 2.92
N ILE A 80 -9.33 -3.44 3.05
CA ILE A 80 -10.26 -3.54 1.93
C ILE A 80 -10.83 -2.15 1.68
N GLY A 81 -10.93 -1.75 0.42
CA GLY A 81 -11.47 -0.45 0.04
C GLY A 81 -11.91 -0.43 -1.42
N ILE A 82 -11.98 0.77 -1.99
CA ILE A 82 -12.28 1.00 -3.40
C ILE A 82 -11.14 1.74 -4.07
N GLY A 83 -10.92 1.47 -5.35
CA GLY A 83 -10.03 2.27 -6.18
C GLY A 83 -10.63 3.63 -6.55
N PRO A 84 -9.85 4.52 -7.20
CA PRO A 84 -8.46 4.31 -7.60
C PRO A 84 -7.41 4.72 -6.54
N SER A 85 -7.78 5.46 -5.49
CA SER A 85 -6.80 6.07 -4.57
C SER A 85 -7.17 5.92 -3.10
N SER A 86 -6.16 5.58 -2.28
CA SER A 86 -6.33 5.51 -0.83
C SER A 86 -6.44 6.90 -0.18
N SER A 87 -5.67 7.87 -0.67
CA SER A 87 -5.63 9.27 -0.18
C SER A 87 -6.77 10.13 -0.75
N HIS A 88 -7.20 9.85 -1.99
CA HIS A 88 -8.16 10.71 -2.70
C HIS A 88 -9.54 10.06 -2.90
N THR A 89 -9.70 8.76 -2.61
CA THR A 89 -11.00 8.06 -2.69
C THR A 89 -11.41 7.49 -1.34
N VAL A 90 -10.62 6.57 -0.77
CA VAL A 90 -10.96 5.89 0.50
C VAL A 90 -10.98 6.87 1.68
N GLY A 91 -9.95 7.69 1.85
CA GLY A 91 -9.88 8.70 2.90
C GLY A 91 -11.06 9.68 2.86
N PRO A 92 -11.34 10.34 1.72
CA PRO A 92 -12.49 11.25 1.60
C PRO A 92 -13.86 10.59 1.83
N MET A 93 -14.06 9.34 1.42
CA MET A 93 -15.29 8.60 1.76
C MET A 93 -15.42 8.35 3.27
N ARG A 94 -14.32 7.93 3.92
CA ARG A 94 -14.28 7.77 5.39
C ARG A 94 -14.51 9.09 6.12
N ALA A 95 -13.94 10.18 5.64
CA ALA A 95 -14.14 11.52 6.20
C ALA A 95 -15.62 11.93 6.16
N GLY A 96 -16.31 11.65 5.04
CA GLY A 96 -17.77 11.81 4.94
C GLY A 96 -18.52 11.00 6.01
N ASN A 97 -18.19 9.71 6.17
CA ASN A 97 -18.81 8.85 7.18
C ASN A 97 -18.59 9.39 8.61
N ILE A 98 -17.34 9.72 8.96
CA ILE A 98 -16.97 10.24 10.29
C ILE A 98 -17.75 11.51 10.58
N PHE A 99 -17.83 12.43 9.62
CA PHE A 99 -18.57 13.69 9.81
C PHE A 99 -20.06 13.47 10.08
N ILE A 100 -20.69 12.51 9.41
CA ILE A 100 -22.11 12.20 9.62
C ILE A 100 -22.35 11.49 10.95
N VAL A 101 -21.46 10.59 11.34
CA VAL A 101 -21.50 9.95 12.66
C VAL A 101 -21.36 11.01 13.76
N ASP A 102 -20.38 11.92 13.66
CA ASP A 102 -20.19 13.02 14.61
C ASP A 102 -21.45 13.92 14.69
N LEU A 103 -22.13 14.18 13.56
CA LEU A 103 -23.37 14.95 13.54
C LEU A 103 -24.56 14.23 14.18
N ALA A 104 -24.66 12.92 13.98
CA ALA A 104 -25.70 12.09 14.58
C ALA A 104 -25.50 12.01 16.11
N GLU A 105 -24.27 11.78 16.57
CA GLU A 105 -23.91 11.78 18.00
C GLU A 105 -24.17 13.14 18.66
N ALA A 106 -23.98 14.24 17.94
CA ALA A 106 -24.32 15.59 18.41
C ALA A 106 -25.83 15.91 18.37
N GLY A 107 -26.68 15.02 17.85
CA GLY A 107 -28.13 15.25 17.69
C GLY A 107 -28.48 16.37 16.71
N LEU A 108 -27.58 16.69 15.76
CA LEU A 108 -27.75 17.79 14.82
C LEU A 108 -28.27 17.35 13.45
N LEU A 109 -28.16 16.06 13.11
CA LEU A 109 -28.46 15.53 11.78
C LEU A 109 -29.87 15.90 11.28
N ASP A 110 -30.89 15.81 12.13
CA ASP A 110 -32.29 16.10 11.78
C ASP A 110 -32.54 17.57 11.44
N ARG A 111 -31.69 18.47 11.94
CA ARG A 111 -31.79 19.92 11.73
C ARG A 111 -31.10 20.38 10.45
N VAL A 112 -30.29 19.52 9.83
CA VAL A 112 -29.57 19.88 8.62
C VAL A 112 -30.56 20.05 7.46
N HIS A 113 -30.55 21.24 6.86
CA HIS A 113 -31.26 21.51 5.61
C HIS A 113 -30.29 21.56 4.41
N LYS A 114 -29.05 22.00 4.63
CA LYS A 114 -28.08 22.16 3.55
C LYS A 114 -26.67 21.81 4.00
N ILE A 115 -25.85 21.29 3.08
CA ILE A 115 -24.42 21.05 3.30
C ILE A 115 -23.59 21.77 2.23
N ARG A 116 -22.42 22.25 2.62
CA ARG A 116 -21.35 22.72 1.73
C ARG A 116 -20.11 21.88 1.95
N VAL A 117 -19.55 21.39 0.85
CA VAL A 117 -18.31 20.61 0.82
C VAL A 117 -17.25 21.45 0.11
N ALA A 118 -16.08 21.61 0.70
CA ALA A 118 -14.94 22.25 0.06
C ALA A 118 -13.70 21.36 0.13
N ILE A 119 -12.99 21.18 -0.98
CA ILE A 119 -11.73 20.43 -1.05
C ILE A 119 -10.58 21.35 -1.45
N TYR A 120 -9.39 21.10 -0.88
CA TYR A 120 -8.24 22.01 -0.90
C TYR A 120 -6.97 21.30 -1.40
N GLY A 121 -5.96 22.08 -1.78
CA GLY A 121 -4.61 21.61 -2.08
C GLY A 121 -4.55 20.49 -3.11
N SER A 122 -3.75 19.45 -2.85
CA SER A 122 -3.56 18.31 -3.78
C SER A 122 -4.84 17.51 -4.02
N LEU A 123 -5.73 17.47 -3.02
CA LEU A 123 -7.04 16.83 -3.14
C LEU A 123 -7.93 17.54 -4.16
N ALA A 124 -7.88 18.88 -4.21
CA ALA A 124 -8.54 19.63 -5.27
C ALA A 124 -7.87 19.37 -6.62
N LEU A 125 -6.53 19.48 -6.70
CA LEU A 125 -5.76 19.39 -7.95
C LEU A 125 -6.00 18.08 -8.73
N THR A 126 -6.11 16.95 -8.03
CA THR A 126 -6.22 15.63 -8.67
C THR A 126 -7.54 14.90 -8.41
N GLY A 127 -8.43 15.50 -7.61
CA GLY A 127 -9.60 14.81 -7.07
C GLY A 127 -10.59 14.31 -8.12
N GLU A 128 -10.71 15.02 -9.25
CA GLU A 128 -11.61 14.61 -10.34
C GLU A 128 -11.18 13.26 -10.94
N GLY A 129 -9.87 13.12 -11.24
CA GLY A 129 -9.30 11.87 -11.76
C GLY A 129 -9.32 10.72 -10.75
N HIS A 130 -9.42 11.04 -9.45
CA HIS A 130 -9.51 10.10 -8.34
C HIS A 130 -10.93 9.80 -7.86
N MET A 131 -11.95 10.35 -8.54
CA MET A 131 -13.36 10.18 -8.17
C MET A 131 -13.70 10.71 -6.76
N THR A 132 -12.89 11.64 -6.23
CA THR A 132 -13.05 12.22 -4.89
C THR A 132 -14.45 12.77 -4.62
N PRO A 133 -15.10 13.50 -5.55
CA PRO A 133 -16.45 14.01 -5.31
C PRO A 133 -17.45 12.89 -5.04
N SER A 134 -17.46 11.86 -5.89
CA SER A 134 -18.35 10.71 -5.71
C SER A 134 -18.10 9.98 -4.39
N ALA A 135 -16.83 9.84 -4.00
CA ALA A 135 -16.43 9.19 -2.78
C ALA A 135 -16.92 9.95 -1.53
N ILE A 136 -16.73 11.27 -1.49
CA ILE A 136 -17.21 12.13 -0.41
C ILE A 136 -18.74 12.05 -0.30
N LEU A 137 -19.45 12.20 -1.41
CA LEU A 137 -20.92 12.22 -1.37
C LEU A 137 -21.49 10.89 -0.88
N LEU A 138 -20.96 9.75 -1.32
CA LEU A 138 -21.39 8.45 -0.79
C LEU A 138 -21.00 8.26 0.68
N GLY A 139 -19.85 8.76 1.11
CA GLY A 139 -19.50 8.80 2.54
C GLY A 139 -20.48 9.63 3.36
N LEU A 140 -20.98 10.74 2.82
CA LEU A 140 -22.03 11.53 3.47
C LEU A 140 -23.39 10.79 3.52
N GLU A 141 -23.63 9.83 2.62
CA GLU A 141 -24.78 8.91 2.71
C GLU A 141 -24.53 7.73 3.68
N SER A 142 -23.40 7.73 4.39
CA SER A 142 -22.95 6.65 5.28
C SER A 142 -22.62 5.33 4.56
N ALA A 143 -22.15 5.39 3.31
CA ALA A 143 -21.68 4.20 2.60
C ALA A 143 -20.30 3.75 3.14
N ASP A 144 -20.17 2.47 3.47
CA ASP A 144 -18.91 1.90 3.95
C ASP A 144 -17.98 1.53 2.78
N VAL A 145 -16.74 2.04 2.84
CA VAL A 145 -15.68 1.79 1.87
C VAL A 145 -15.39 0.30 1.68
N GLU A 146 -15.59 -0.56 2.69
CA GLU A 146 -15.29 -1.99 2.60
C GLU A 146 -16.40 -2.79 1.90
N THR A 147 -17.64 -2.30 1.94
CA THR A 147 -18.84 -3.07 1.56
C THR A 147 -19.65 -2.45 0.41
N VAL A 148 -19.46 -1.15 0.11
CA VAL A 148 -20.20 -0.44 -0.96
C VAL A 148 -20.09 -1.12 -2.33
N GLU A 149 -21.21 -1.33 -3.01
CA GLU A 149 -21.17 -1.88 -4.38
C GLU A 149 -20.48 -0.89 -5.33
N THR A 150 -19.33 -1.28 -5.90
CA THR A 150 -18.48 -0.37 -6.69
C THR A 150 -19.13 0.06 -8.00
N ALA A 151 -19.93 -0.81 -8.62
CA ALA A 151 -20.71 -0.49 -9.82
C ALA A 151 -21.81 0.56 -9.56
N TYR A 152 -22.27 0.68 -8.31
CA TYR A 152 -23.30 1.65 -7.93
C TYR A 152 -22.73 3.07 -7.80
N VAL A 153 -21.45 3.23 -7.44
CA VAL A 153 -20.83 4.54 -7.13
C VAL A 153 -21.00 5.58 -8.26
N PRO A 154 -20.63 5.29 -9.53
CA PRO A 154 -20.77 6.27 -10.61
C PRO A 154 -22.25 6.57 -10.90
N THR A 155 -23.10 5.54 -10.87
CA THR A 155 -24.54 5.65 -11.13
C THR A 155 -25.21 6.55 -10.08
N ARG A 156 -24.87 6.36 -8.80
CA ARG A 156 -25.40 7.17 -7.71
C ARG A 156 -24.92 8.62 -7.78
N PHE A 157 -23.67 8.84 -8.14
CA PHE A 157 -23.15 10.20 -8.32
C PHE A 157 -23.92 11.00 -9.38
N GLU A 158 -24.21 10.38 -10.53
CA GLU A 158 -25.04 11.03 -11.56
C GLU A 158 -26.49 11.23 -11.12
N GLN A 159 -27.06 10.32 -10.33
CA GLN A 159 -28.38 10.51 -9.74
C GLN A 159 -28.42 11.73 -8.81
N ILE A 160 -27.44 11.90 -7.91
CA ILE A 160 -27.37 13.05 -7.00
C ILE A 160 -27.32 14.36 -7.79
N LYS A 161 -26.52 14.40 -8.87
CA LYS A 161 -26.44 15.57 -9.76
C LYS A 161 -27.77 15.87 -10.47
N ALA A 162 -28.47 14.83 -10.92
CA ALA A 162 -29.74 14.97 -11.63
C ALA A 162 -30.90 15.37 -10.72
N THR A 163 -31.02 14.76 -9.55
CA THR A 163 -32.12 15.01 -8.60
C THR A 163 -31.88 16.25 -7.73
N ARG A 164 -30.63 16.69 -7.61
CA ARG A 164 -30.19 17.73 -6.66
C ARG A 164 -30.57 17.43 -5.21
N GLN A 165 -30.59 16.15 -4.86
CA GLN A 165 -30.91 15.67 -3.52
C GLN A 165 -29.82 14.71 -3.02
N LEU A 166 -29.46 14.87 -1.75
CA LEU A 166 -28.52 14.02 -1.04
C LEU A 166 -29.18 13.48 0.24
N VAL A 167 -28.98 12.20 0.56
CA VAL A 167 -29.56 11.59 1.77
C VAL A 167 -28.44 11.38 2.78
N LEU A 168 -28.33 12.30 3.75
CA LEU A 168 -27.30 12.22 4.79
C LEU A 168 -27.61 11.08 5.76
N GLY A 169 -26.62 10.24 6.09
CA GLY A 169 -26.80 9.22 7.13
C GLY A 169 -27.69 8.03 6.75
N ARG A 170 -27.95 7.79 5.47
CA ARG A 170 -28.81 6.69 4.98
C ARG A 170 -28.37 5.31 5.50
N GLY A 171 -27.06 5.11 5.62
CA GLY A 171 -26.43 3.86 6.09
C GLY A 171 -26.07 3.84 7.58
N LEU A 172 -26.60 4.75 8.41
CA LEU A 172 -26.32 4.72 9.85
C LEU A 172 -26.81 3.41 10.49
N ALA A 173 -25.98 2.84 11.37
CA ALA A 173 -26.25 1.56 12.01
C ALA A 173 -27.46 1.57 12.98
N ASP A 174 -28.03 2.74 13.25
CA ASP A 174 -29.25 2.91 14.04
C ASP A 174 -30.53 2.60 13.24
N GLY A 175 -30.40 2.33 11.93
CA GLY A 175 -31.52 2.04 11.03
C GLY A 175 -32.35 3.28 10.68
N SER A 176 -31.87 4.48 10.99
CA SER A 176 -32.52 5.73 10.60
C SER A 176 -32.57 5.85 9.06
N PRO A 177 -33.65 6.39 8.48
CA PRO A 177 -33.78 6.53 7.02
C PRO A 177 -32.83 7.57 6.42
N GLY A 178 -32.01 8.23 7.25
CA GLY A 178 -31.21 9.40 6.90
C GLY A 178 -32.04 10.67 6.73
N ARG A 179 -31.34 11.80 6.59
CA ARG A 179 -31.91 13.13 6.35
C ARG A 179 -31.72 13.52 4.89
N THR A 180 -32.82 13.59 4.15
CA THR A 180 -32.80 14.14 2.78
C THR A 180 -32.63 15.65 2.81
N ILE A 181 -31.69 16.15 2.04
CA ILE A 181 -31.38 17.57 1.89
C ILE A 181 -31.30 17.98 0.42
N ASP A 182 -31.52 19.26 0.16
CA ASP A 182 -31.24 19.86 -1.15
C ASP A 182 -29.73 20.02 -1.31
N PHE A 183 -29.21 19.51 -2.42
CA PHE A 183 -27.78 19.55 -2.72
C PHE A 183 -27.56 19.80 -4.21
N ASP A 184 -27.13 21.01 -4.57
CA ASP A 184 -26.72 21.34 -5.93
C ASP A 184 -25.20 21.20 -6.06
N TYR A 185 -24.75 20.16 -6.78
CA TYR A 185 -23.32 19.88 -6.96
C TYR A 185 -22.53 21.11 -7.45
N SER A 186 -23.08 21.90 -8.37
CA SER A 186 -22.38 23.04 -8.97
C SER A 186 -22.13 24.19 -7.99
N ARG A 187 -22.97 24.30 -6.96
CA ARG A 187 -22.95 25.41 -5.99
C ARG A 187 -22.39 24.98 -4.64
N ASP A 188 -22.74 23.77 -4.21
CA ASP A 188 -22.56 23.30 -2.85
C ASP A 188 -21.29 22.44 -2.71
N PHE A 189 -20.70 21.97 -3.82
CA PHE A 189 -19.37 21.35 -3.87
C PHE A 189 -18.35 22.33 -4.45
N VAL A 190 -17.35 22.72 -3.66
CA VAL A 190 -16.40 23.78 -3.99
C VAL A 190 -14.98 23.24 -4.10
N TRP A 191 -14.31 23.62 -5.18
CA TRP A 191 -12.91 23.32 -5.44
C TRP A 191 -12.04 24.54 -5.10
N GLU A 192 -11.16 24.41 -4.11
CA GLU A 192 -10.29 25.50 -3.64
C GLU A 192 -8.85 25.30 -4.16
N TRP A 193 -8.67 25.47 -5.47
CA TRP A 193 -7.43 25.17 -6.20
C TRP A 193 -6.19 25.93 -5.71
N GLY A 194 -6.37 27.15 -5.21
CA GLY A 194 -5.28 28.04 -4.78
C GLY A 194 -5.04 28.08 -3.27
N ARG A 195 -5.78 27.28 -2.49
CA ARG A 195 -5.72 27.34 -1.03
C ARG A 195 -5.38 25.97 -0.46
N LYS A 196 -4.55 25.97 0.57
CA LYS A 196 -4.25 24.80 1.40
C LYS A 196 -4.77 25.05 2.81
N LEU A 197 -5.22 23.98 3.45
CA LEU A 197 -5.43 24.00 4.90
C LEU A 197 -4.07 23.84 5.61
N PRO A 198 -3.91 24.31 6.85
CA PRO A 198 -2.60 24.42 7.50
C PRO A 198 -1.90 23.08 7.76
N MET A 199 -2.64 22.01 8.06
CA MET A 199 -2.04 20.76 8.54
C MET A 199 -1.51 19.85 7.43
N HIS A 200 -2.30 19.64 6.36
CA HIS A 200 -1.92 18.73 5.28
C HIS A 200 -2.54 19.18 3.94
N SER A 201 -1.88 18.85 2.82
CA SER A 201 -2.29 19.30 1.49
C SER A 201 -3.61 18.67 1.02
N ASN A 202 -3.92 17.45 1.47
CA ASN A 202 -5.18 16.77 1.18
C ASN A 202 -6.27 17.19 2.18
N GLY A 203 -6.66 18.46 2.15
CA GLY A 203 -7.64 19.03 3.07
C GLY A 203 -9.07 19.01 2.50
N MET A 204 -10.04 18.79 3.37
CA MET A 204 -11.47 18.94 3.07
C MET A 204 -12.20 19.61 4.24
N ARG A 205 -13.27 20.33 3.93
CA ARG A 205 -14.09 21.04 4.91
C ARG A 205 -15.56 20.75 4.65
N PHE A 206 -16.23 20.30 5.70
CA PHE A 206 -17.68 20.12 5.72
C PHE A 206 -18.32 21.24 6.52
N THR A 207 -19.41 21.82 6.02
CA THR A 207 -20.19 22.84 6.73
C THR A 207 -21.66 22.57 6.50
N VAL A 208 -22.43 22.41 7.58
CA VAL A 208 -23.88 22.17 7.52
C VAL A 208 -24.66 23.36 8.04
N PHE A 209 -25.83 23.58 7.46
CA PHE A 209 -26.71 24.72 7.73
C PHE A 209 -28.12 24.24 8.06
N ASP A 210 -28.81 25.00 8.91
CA ASP A 210 -30.24 24.83 9.17
C ASP A 210 -31.12 25.47 8.10
N ALA A 211 -32.44 25.47 8.32
CA ALA A 211 -33.40 26.01 7.37
C ALA A 211 -33.35 27.53 7.21
N ASP A 212 -32.86 28.24 8.22
CA ASP A 212 -32.72 29.69 8.21
C ASP A 212 -31.36 30.13 7.62
N GLY A 213 -30.47 29.16 7.33
CA GLY A 213 -29.16 29.38 6.74
C GLY A 213 -28.05 29.61 7.77
N TYR A 214 -28.29 29.39 9.06
CA TYR A 214 -27.26 29.45 10.08
C TYR A 214 -26.39 28.20 10.05
N VAL A 215 -25.09 28.38 10.27
CA VAL A 215 -24.13 27.26 10.38
C VAL A 215 -24.43 26.49 11.66
N LEU A 216 -24.76 25.21 11.53
CA LEU A 216 -24.95 24.28 12.64
C LEU A 216 -23.62 23.72 13.11
N ALA A 217 -22.82 23.22 12.17
CA ALA A 217 -21.54 22.61 12.46
C ALA A 217 -20.56 22.73 11.28
N ARG A 218 -19.27 22.68 11.62
CA ARG A 218 -18.16 22.70 10.67
C ARG A 218 -17.03 21.82 11.15
N ASN A 219 -16.42 21.05 10.24
CA ASN A 219 -15.20 20.31 10.53
C ASN A 219 -14.22 20.36 9.35
N ASP A 220 -12.94 20.48 9.68
CA ASP A 220 -11.81 20.39 8.76
C ASP A 220 -11.16 19.02 8.92
N MET A 221 -11.03 18.29 7.83
CA MET A 221 -10.54 16.91 7.81
C MET A 221 -9.42 16.76 6.77
N PHE A 222 -8.52 15.83 7.02
CA PHE A 222 -7.30 15.66 6.23
C PHE A 222 -7.08 14.18 5.91
N SER A 223 -6.85 13.86 4.64
CA SER A 223 -6.45 12.49 4.26
C SER A 223 -4.93 12.36 4.14
N VAL A 224 -4.31 11.61 5.06
CA VAL A 224 -2.85 11.55 5.25
C VAL A 224 -2.19 10.31 4.60
N GLY A 225 -2.87 9.70 3.62
CA GLY A 225 -2.39 8.50 2.91
C GLY A 225 -2.90 7.20 3.51
N GLY A 226 -2.87 6.08 2.77
CA GLY A 226 -3.29 4.74 3.23
C GLY A 226 -4.78 4.60 3.62
N GLY A 227 -5.61 5.60 3.33
CA GLY A 227 -7.02 5.66 3.75
C GLY A 227 -7.25 6.26 5.14
N PHE A 228 -6.21 6.79 5.80
CA PHE A 228 -6.31 7.45 7.10
C PHE A 228 -6.90 8.86 6.97
N VAL A 229 -7.70 9.24 7.97
CA VAL A 229 -8.28 10.58 8.10
C VAL A 229 -7.93 11.14 9.46
N VAL A 230 -7.49 12.40 9.50
CA VAL A 230 -7.23 13.16 10.72
C VAL A 230 -8.20 14.34 10.75
N ASN A 231 -8.81 14.60 11.91
CA ASN A 231 -9.73 15.72 12.12
C ASN A 231 -9.62 16.30 13.54
N GLY A 232 -10.00 17.57 13.67
CA GLY A 232 -10.23 18.19 14.97
C GLY A 232 -11.63 17.89 15.53
N ALA A 233 -11.91 18.36 16.75
CA ALA A 233 -13.25 18.30 17.31
C ALA A 233 -14.28 19.05 16.43
N LEU A 234 -15.48 18.48 16.29
CA LEU A 234 -16.58 19.09 15.54
C LEU A 234 -16.92 20.46 16.14
N SER A 235 -16.78 21.53 15.35
CA SER A 235 -17.16 22.87 15.76
C SER A 235 -18.66 23.03 15.62
N VAL A 236 -19.39 23.04 16.74
CA VAL A 236 -20.84 23.24 16.80
C VAL A 236 -21.12 24.68 17.22
N ASN A 237 -22.00 25.37 16.50
CA ASN A 237 -22.49 26.68 16.96
C ASN A 237 -23.61 26.48 18.00
N PRO A 238 -23.56 27.19 19.14
CA PRO A 238 -24.66 27.16 20.10
C PRO A 238 -25.96 27.70 19.50
N LEU A 239 -27.10 27.25 20.03
CA LEU A 239 -28.42 27.75 19.67
C LEU A 239 -28.54 29.27 19.89
N PRO A 240 -29.34 30.00 19.10
CA PRO A 240 -29.61 31.41 19.36
C PRO A 240 -30.28 31.56 20.73
N GLY A 241 -29.54 32.05 21.73
CA GLY A 241 -30.01 32.24 23.11
C GLY A 241 -29.05 31.80 24.22
N SER A 242 -27.98 31.06 23.91
CA SER A 242 -26.89 30.81 24.87
C SER A 242 -25.76 31.83 24.67
N SER A 243 -25.57 32.72 25.63
CA SER A 243 -24.46 33.66 25.67
C SER A 243 -23.15 32.93 25.98
N ASP A 244 -22.41 32.55 24.94
CA ASP A 244 -20.96 32.33 25.03
C ASP A 244 -20.32 32.92 23.78
N GLU A 245 -19.92 34.18 23.88
CA GLU A 245 -19.05 34.82 22.91
C GLU A 245 -17.62 34.31 23.13
N GLN A 246 -16.93 34.01 22.01
CA GLN A 246 -15.55 33.56 21.89
C GLN A 246 -15.29 32.06 22.15
N ARG A 247 -14.96 31.35 21.06
CA ARG A 247 -13.68 30.61 20.93
C ARG A 247 -13.46 30.22 19.48
N GLY A 248 -12.37 30.71 18.90
CA GLY A 248 -11.72 30.05 17.77
C GLY A 248 -11.32 28.63 18.17
N HIS A 249 -11.07 27.79 17.15
CA HIS A 249 -10.62 26.39 17.26
C HIS A 249 -10.05 26.01 18.64
N PRO A 250 -10.59 25.01 19.34
CA PRO A 250 -9.87 24.43 20.48
C PRO A 250 -8.50 23.96 19.98
N ALA A 251 -7.44 24.33 20.70
CA ALA A 251 -6.06 23.93 20.41
C ALA A 251 -5.79 22.43 20.64
N ASP A 252 -6.84 21.66 20.97
CA ASP A 252 -6.76 20.24 21.26
C ASP A 252 -6.91 19.44 19.96
N LEU A 253 -5.91 19.58 19.09
CA LEU A 253 -5.69 18.71 17.94
C LEU A 253 -4.92 17.48 18.42
N SER A 254 -5.54 16.64 19.24
CA SER A 254 -5.03 15.29 19.45
C SER A 254 -5.14 14.53 18.13
N GLU A 255 -4.04 13.90 17.70
CA GLU A 255 -3.97 13.05 16.52
C GLU A 255 -4.96 11.88 16.66
N ASN A 256 -6.22 12.09 16.28
CA ASN A 256 -7.22 11.05 16.22
C ASN A 256 -7.00 10.22 14.93
N LEU A 257 -6.02 9.32 14.93
CA LEU A 257 -5.78 8.41 13.79
C LEU A 257 -6.78 7.25 13.80
N PHE A 258 -7.91 7.42 13.13
CA PHE A 258 -8.87 6.34 12.90
C PHE A 258 -8.53 5.58 11.62
N TYR A 259 -8.14 4.31 11.75
CA TYR A 259 -7.79 3.49 10.59
C TYR A 259 -8.97 2.78 9.93
N LYS A 260 -10.00 2.38 10.69
CA LYS A 260 -11.18 1.65 10.18
C LYS A 260 -12.49 2.06 10.83
N GLU A 261 -12.48 2.31 12.14
CA GLU A 261 -13.69 2.63 12.86
C GLU A 261 -14.18 4.05 12.53
N THR A 262 -15.44 4.15 12.10
CA THR A 262 -16.12 5.42 11.85
C THR A 262 -16.64 6.08 13.13
N ARG A 263 -16.78 5.30 14.22
CA ARG A 263 -17.18 5.77 15.55
C ARG A 263 -15.98 5.83 16.48
N ARG A 264 -15.87 6.91 17.26
CA ARG A 264 -14.82 7.05 18.29
C ARG A 264 -14.90 5.95 19.36
N SER A 265 -16.11 5.49 19.68
CA SER A 265 -16.35 4.42 20.66
C SER A 265 -15.85 3.06 20.22
N ASP A 266 -15.59 2.87 18.93
CA ASP A 266 -15.26 1.57 18.36
C ASP A 266 -13.75 1.46 18.08
N ALA A 267 -13.04 2.59 18.04
CA ALA A 267 -11.58 2.65 17.95
C ALA A 267 -10.89 2.08 19.19
N SER A 268 -9.81 1.30 19.07
CA SER A 268 -9.06 0.82 20.24
C SER A 268 -8.42 1.98 21.02
N GLY A 269 -8.23 1.83 22.35
CA GLY A 269 -7.74 2.90 23.24
C GLY A 269 -6.46 3.61 22.77
N ASP A 270 -5.47 2.86 22.25
CA ASP A 270 -4.22 3.43 21.72
C ASP A 270 -4.38 4.11 20.35
N ARG A 271 -5.46 3.82 19.60
CA ARG A 271 -5.85 4.58 18.41
C ARG A 271 -6.57 5.89 18.75
N ARG A 272 -6.97 6.08 20.01
CA ARG A 272 -7.72 7.26 20.49
C ARG A 272 -6.84 8.38 21.05
N SER A 273 -5.55 8.15 21.32
CA SER A 273 -4.70 9.16 21.98
C SER A 273 -3.36 9.34 21.28
N GLY A 274 -3.12 10.51 20.68
CA GLY A 274 -1.81 11.15 20.82
C GLY A 274 -1.60 11.46 22.31
N ALA A 275 -0.44 11.10 22.86
CA ALA A 275 -0.19 11.10 24.30
C ALA A 275 -0.73 12.34 25.04
N GLU A 276 -1.52 12.14 26.10
CA GLU A 276 -1.84 13.18 27.07
C GLU A 276 -0.54 13.67 27.72
N VAL A 277 -0.14 14.90 27.39
CA VAL A 277 0.94 15.57 28.12
C VAL A 277 0.44 15.84 29.53
N ARG A 278 0.94 15.09 30.51
CA ARG A 278 0.80 15.45 31.92
C ARG A 278 1.35 16.87 32.12
N PRO A 279 0.59 17.81 32.70
CA PRO A 279 1.12 19.12 33.04
C PRO A 279 2.30 18.95 34.01
N LEU A 280 3.48 19.41 33.61
CA LEU A 280 4.59 19.62 34.54
C LEU A 280 4.17 20.70 35.52
N SER A 281 3.84 20.30 36.75
CA SER A 281 3.68 21.22 37.88
C SER A 281 5.04 21.81 38.23
N LEU A 282 5.21 23.10 37.94
CA LEU A 282 6.30 23.94 38.41
C LEU A 282 5.98 24.48 39.82
N GLY A 283 6.91 24.27 40.76
CA GLY A 283 7.17 25.10 41.93
C GLY A 283 6.49 24.72 43.25
N ASP A 284 7.23 24.16 44.21
CA ASP A 284 7.79 24.95 45.34
C ASP A 284 8.63 24.10 46.32
N GLY A 285 9.85 24.58 46.58
CA GLY A 285 10.59 24.68 47.86
C GLY A 285 10.62 23.57 48.93
N ASP A 286 11.87 23.20 49.27
CA ASP A 286 12.43 22.82 50.60
C ASP A 286 11.95 21.57 51.35
N ALA A 287 12.87 20.58 51.50
CA ALA A 287 13.66 20.35 52.72
C ALA A 287 14.25 18.91 52.75
N ALA A 288 15.40 18.79 53.41
CA ALA A 288 16.26 17.61 53.55
C ALA A 288 15.59 16.36 54.17
N ASP A 289 16.10 15.15 53.86
CA ASP A 289 16.83 14.34 54.86
C ASP A 289 17.52 13.11 54.24
N GLU A 290 18.53 12.65 54.97
CA GLU A 290 19.58 11.68 54.71
C GLU A 290 19.18 10.19 54.81
N THR A 291 20.07 9.35 54.25
CA THR A 291 20.55 8.06 54.78
C THR A 291 19.85 6.69 54.54
N LEU A 292 20.71 5.80 54.00
CA LEU A 292 21.05 4.43 54.45
C LEU A 292 20.22 3.20 54.01
N LEU A 293 20.96 2.32 53.31
CA LEU A 293 20.77 0.87 53.16
C LEU A 293 20.61 0.16 54.54
N PRO A 294 20.06 -1.07 54.58
CA PRO A 294 20.97 -2.22 54.64
C PRO A 294 20.50 -3.49 53.89
N GLY A 295 21.45 -4.41 53.69
CA GLY A 295 21.33 -5.71 53.05
C GLY A 295 20.79 -6.86 53.93
N PRO A 296 20.94 -8.12 53.48
CA PRO A 296 20.05 -9.25 53.80
C PRO A 296 20.59 -10.16 54.91
N PRO A 297 19.86 -11.25 55.23
CA PRO A 297 20.56 -12.53 55.39
C PRO A 297 19.85 -13.77 54.79
N GLU A 298 20.71 -14.63 54.24
CA GLU A 298 20.77 -16.11 54.25
C GLU A 298 20.15 -16.79 55.51
N SER A 299 19.79 -18.08 55.62
CA SER A 299 19.97 -19.32 54.84
C SER A 299 19.25 -20.51 55.55
N THR A 300 19.15 -21.66 54.86
CA THR A 300 18.98 -23.05 55.37
C THR A 300 17.58 -23.43 55.95
N SER A 301 17.02 -24.65 55.84
CA SER A 301 17.56 -25.99 55.58
C SER A 301 16.44 -27.00 55.22
N LEU A 302 16.80 -28.01 54.41
CA LEU A 302 16.48 -29.46 54.55
C LEU A 302 15.03 -29.99 54.49
N ALA A 303 14.79 -30.85 53.48
CA ALA A 303 14.44 -32.29 53.60
C ALA A 303 13.27 -32.77 52.70
N ALA A 304 13.60 -33.72 51.82
CA ALA A 304 12.70 -34.65 51.10
C ALA A 304 12.34 -35.87 52.01
N PRO A 305 11.62 -36.96 51.60
CA PRO A 305 11.11 -37.34 50.26
C PRO A 305 9.70 -38.00 50.19
N ALA A 306 9.21 -38.17 48.94
CA ALA A 306 8.37 -39.19 48.25
C ALA A 306 7.63 -40.34 49.03
N PRO A 307 6.77 -41.21 48.42
CA PRO A 307 6.42 -41.39 46.99
C PRO A 307 4.95 -41.81 46.64
N ALA A 308 4.71 -42.05 45.34
CA ALA A 308 3.93 -43.15 44.74
C ALA A 308 2.39 -43.09 44.57
N ALA A 309 2.00 -43.05 43.28
CA ALA A 309 1.21 -44.06 42.54
C ALA A 309 -0.33 -43.95 42.38
N SER A 310 -0.69 -44.06 41.09
CA SER A 310 -1.80 -44.83 40.47
C SER A 310 -3.22 -44.25 40.35
N ALA A 311 -3.54 -43.90 39.09
CA ALA A 311 -4.62 -44.42 38.25
C ALA A 311 -6.13 -44.25 38.61
N THR A 312 -6.87 -43.78 37.59
CA THR A 312 -8.21 -44.22 37.09
C THR A 312 -9.40 -43.25 37.25
N ILE A 313 -9.80 -42.66 36.12
CA ILE A 313 -11.15 -42.42 35.54
C ILE A 313 -12.34 -42.21 36.51
N THR A 314 -12.99 -41.03 36.51
CA THR A 314 -14.40 -40.80 36.07
C THR A 314 -14.88 -39.35 36.30
N SER A 315 -15.54 -38.82 35.27
CA SER A 315 -16.63 -37.82 35.21
C SER A 315 -16.79 -36.64 36.20
N VAL A 316 -16.84 -35.45 35.60
CA VAL A 316 -17.80 -34.34 35.80
C VAL A 316 -17.97 -33.77 37.22
N THR A 317 -17.40 -32.59 37.45
CA THR A 317 -18.09 -31.43 38.06
C THR A 317 -17.21 -30.19 37.96
N ALA A 318 -17.76 -29.08 37.45
CA ALA A 318 -17.14 -27.76 37.55
C ALA A 318 -17.08 -27.34 39.04
N PRO A 319 -16.10 -26.52 39.43
CA PRO A 319 -16.49 -25.15 39.76
C PRO A 319 -15.50 -24.09 39.25
N ALA A 320 -16.09 -22.93 39.00
CA ALA A 320 -15.46 -21.66 38.70
C ALA A 320 -14.29 -21.36 39.64
N THR A 321 -13.16 -20.97 39.05
CA THR A 321 -12.13 -20.20 39.75
C THR A 321 -11.91 -18.90 38.99
N ALA A 322 -12.10 -17.81 39.73
CA ALA A 322 -12.03 -16.43 39.27
C ALA A 322 -10.69 -16.14 38.60
N ALA A 323 -10.76 -15.67 37.36
CA ALA A 323 -9.63 -15.00 36.73
C ALA A 323 -9.41 -13.67 37.44
N ALA A 324 -8.20 -13.49 37.98
CA ALA A 324 -7.72 -12.20 38.46
C ALA A 324 -7.75 -11.17 37.31
N PRO A 325 -8.03 -9.88 37.59
CA PRO A 325 -8.17 -8.87 36.55
C PRO A 325 -6.82 -8.68 35.84
N ALA A 326 -6.80 -8.96 34.54
CA ALA A 326 -5.65 -8.66 33.69
C ALA A 326 -5.49 -7.14 33.63
N ASP A 327 -4.39 -6.65 34.19
CA ASP A 327 -3.88 -5.31 33.97
C ASP A 327 -3.58 -5.19 32.46
N LYS A 328 -4.44 -4.46 31.73
CA LYS A 328 -4.36 -4.34 30.26
C LYS A 328 -3.23 -3.39 29.89
N SER A 329 -1.98 -3.86 29.96
CA SER A 329 -0.89 -3.21 29.25
C SER A 329 -1.06 -3.44 27.74
N SER A 330 -1.48 -2.39 27.04
CA SER A 330 -2.05 -2.34 25.68
C SER A 330 -1.05 -2.55 24.51
N GLN A 331 0.18 -2.98 24.77
CA GLN A 331 1.22 -3.13 23.74
C GLN A 331 1.23 -4.53 23.10
N PRO A 332 1.62 -4.67 21.82
CA PRO A 332 1.77 -5.98 21.19
C PRO A 332 2.75 -6.84 21.98
N ARG A 333 2.53 -8.16 22.00
CA ARG A 333 3.34 -9.11 22.77
C ARG A 333 4.83 -9.04 22.44
N TYR A 334 5.17 -8.84 21.18
CA TYR A 334 6.53 -8.77 20.65
C TYR A 334 6.70 -7.48 19.82
N PRO A 335 6.84 -6.31 20.45
CA PRO A 335 7.01 -5.06 19.74
C PRO A 335 8.40 -5.02 19.08
N PHE A 336 8.45 -4.67 17.80
CA PHE A 336 9.69 -4.46 17.06
C PHE A 336 9.68 -3.10 16.37
N ARG A 337 10.86 -2.47 16.28
CA ARG A 337 11.02 -1.09 15.78
C ARG A 337 11.81 -1.00 14.48
N ASP A 338 12.69 -1.97 14.27
CA ASP A 338 13.64 -2.06 13.16
C ASP A 338 13.84 -3.55 12.78
N ALA A 339 14.49 -3.81 11.66
CA ALA A 339 14.74 -5.18 11.18
C ALA A 339 15.63 -5.95 12.17
N ALA A 340 16.62 -5.28 12.76
CA ALA A 340 17.50 -5.86 13.77
C ALA A 340 16.72 -6.43 14.98
N SER A 341 15.80 -5.65 15.55
CA SER A 341 14.96 -6.05 16.69
C SER A 341 13.96 -7.14 16.30
N LEU A 342 13.36 -7.07 15.12
CA LEU A 342 12.49 -8.12 14.59
C LEU A 342 13.23 -9.47 14.55
N LEU A 343 14.40 -9.50 13.90
CA LEU A 343 15.18 -10.74 13.80
C LEU A 343 15.68 -11.23 15.17
N SER A 344 16.06 -10.32 16.06
CA SER A 344 16.47 -10.68 17.43
C SER A 344 15.33 -11.33 18.21
N LEU A 345 14.10 -10.84 18.08
CA LEU A 345 12.92 -11.42 18.73
C LEU A 345 12.57 -12.79 18.15
N CYS A 346 12.59 -12.95 16.83
CA CYS A 346 12.41 -14.25 16.17
C CYS A 346 13.40 -15.29 16.70
N ARG A 347 14.70 -14.95 16.79
CA ARG A 347 15.73 -15.85 17.35
C ARG A 347 15.51 -16.14 18.83
N LYS A 348 15.21 -15.11 19.64
CA LYS A 348 15.01 -15.24 21.09
C LYS A 348 13.83 -16.15 21.43
N HIS A 349 12.74 -16.06 20.67
CA HIS A 349 11.50 -16.80 20.93
C HIS A 349 11.36 -18.05 20.06
N ASN A 350 12.32 -18.34 19.18
CA ASN A 350 12.27 -19.44 18.21
C ASN A 350 10.99 -19.42 17.37
N LEU A 351 10.65 -18.25 16.84
CA LEU A 351 9.48 -18.00 16.00
C LEU A 351 9.91 -17.51 14.62
N THR A 352 9.15 -17.87 13.58
CA THR A 352 9.26 -17.21 12.28
C THR A 352 8.71 -15.78 12.36
N ILE A 353 8.98 -14.95 11.34
CA ILE A 353 8.41 -13.60 11.26
C ILE A 353 6.88 -13.67 11.25
N ALA A 354 6.29 -14.57 10.44
CA ALA A 354 4.84 -14.75 10.38
C ALA A 354 4.24 -15.17 11.73
N GLN A 355 4.88 -16.09 12.45
CA GLN A 355 4.43 -16.51 13.78
C GLN A 355 4.52 -15.38 14.81
N LEU A 356 5.59 -14.58 14.77
CA LEU A 356 5.74 -13.43 15.66
C LEU A 356 4.64 -12.40 15.42
N VAL A 357 4.34 -12.08 14.15
CA VAL A 357 3.24 -11.16 13.81
C VAL A 357 1.88 -11.75 14.21
N TYR A 358 1.66 -13.05 14.00
CA TYR A 358 0.44 -13.73 14.44
C TYR A 358 0.21 -13.58 15.95
N GLU A 359 1.24 -13.78 16.76
CA GLU A 359 1.18 -13.58 18.21
C GLU A 359 0.91 -12.12 18.60
N ASN A 360 1.41 -11.16 17.82
CA ASN A 360 1.09 -9.75 17.99
C ASN A 360 -0.38 -9.46 17.66
N GLU A 361 -0.93 -10.01 16.58
CA GLU A 361 -2.36 -9.86 16.27
C GLU A 361 -3.25 -10.45 17.38
N ARG A 362 -2.85 -11.60 17.94
CA ARG A 362 -3.54 -12.22 19.07
C ARG A 362 -3.52 -11.33 20.31
N SER A 363 -2.42 -10.61 20.56
CA SER A 363 -2.35 -9.64 21.66
C SER A 363 -3.22 -8.39 21.46
N HIS A 364 -3.65 -8.08 20.23
CA HIS A 364 -4.64 -7.03 19.96
C HIS A 364 -6.09 -7.47 20.22
N GLY A 365 -6.30 -8.71 20.70
CA GLY A 365 -7.61 -9.22 21.07
C GLY A 365 -8.31 -10.04 19.98
N TYR A 366 -7.65 -10.31 18.85
CA TYR A 366 -8.20 -11.21 17.84
C TYR A 366 -8.10 -12.68 18.27
N SER A 367 -9.16 -13.45 18.03
CA SER A 367 -9.13 -14.92 18.13
C SER A 367 -8.38 -15.54 16.95
N ASP A 368 -7.97 -16.80 17.10
CA ASP A 368 -7.29 -17.53 16.02
C ASP A 368 -8.19 -17.61 14.77
N GLU A 369 -9.48 -17.91 14.96
CA GLU A 369 -10.49 -17.97 13.91
C GLU A 369 -10.67 -16.62 13.21
N GLU A 370 -10.66 -15.51 13.96
CA GLU A 370 -10.77 -14.16 13.40
C GLU A 370 -9.57 -13.79 12.54
N ILE A 371 -8.36 -14.14 12.97
CA ILE A 371 -7.13 -13.90 12.22
C ILE A 371 -7.18 -14.67 10.89
N TYR A 372 -7.47 -15.98 10.93
CA TYR A 372 -7.59 -16.80 9.72
C TYR A 372 -8.68 -16.28 8.79
N ALA A 373 -9.87 -15.96 9.32
CA ALA A 373 -10.98 -15.45 8.51
C ALA A 373 -10.63 -14.11 7.84
N LYS A 374 -9.95 -13.20 8.54
CA LYS A 374 -9.52 -11.92 7.97
C LYS A 374 -8.43 -12.09 6.93
N LEU A 375 -7.45 -12.95 7.14
CA LEU A 375 -6.41 -13.27 6.14
C LEU A 375 -7.02 -13.90 4.89
N ALA A 376 -7.92 -14.87 5.06
CA ALA A 376 -8.64 -15.51 3.96
C ALA A 376 -9.52 -14.50 3.19
N ARG A 377 -10.25 -13.63 3.90
CA ARG A 377 -11.04 -12.55 3.27
C ARG A 377 -10.16 -11.58 2.49
N THR A 378 -9.01 -11.21 3.06
CA THR A 378 -8.03 -10.33 2.40
C THR A 378 -7.56 -10.94 1.08
N TRP A 379 -7.15 -12.21 1.12
CA TRP A 379 -6.75 -12.95 -0.07
C TRP A 379 -7.90 -13.10 -1.09
N GLN A 380 -9.10 -13.43 -0.63
CA GLN A 380 -10.26 -13.57 -1.50
C GLN A 380 -10.56 -12.27 -2.28
N VAL A 381 -10.49 -11.11 -1.62
CA VAL A 381 -10.68 -9.83 -2.29
C VAL A 381 -9.55 -9.55 -3.30
N MET A 382 -8.31 -9.86 -2.93
CA MET A 382 -7.16 -9.77 -3.83
C MET A 382 -7.36 -10.64 -5.09
N ASP A 383 -7.70 -11.91 -4.94
CA ASP A 383 -7.91 -12.84 -6.07
C ASP A 383 -9.12 -12.44 -6.93
N ASN A 384 -10.21 -12.00 -6.30
CA ASN A 384 -11.38 -11.48 -7.01
C ASN A 384 -11.04 -10.24 -7.86
N SER A 385 -10.15 -9.37 -7.38
CA SER A 385 -9.73 -8.19 -8.16
C SER A 385 -8.93 -8.56 -9.40
N ILE A 386 -8.15 -9.65 -9.36
CA ILE A 386 -7.49 -10.24 -10.55
C ILE A 386 -8.57 -10.78 -11.48
N LEU A 387 -9.49 -11.59 -10.94
CA LEU A 387 -10.55 -12.27 -11.69
C LEU A 387 -11.42 -11.28 -12.47
N GLU A 388 -11.88 -10.21 -11.81
CA GLU A 388 -12.70 -9.16 -12.40
C GLU A 388 -12.03 -8.58 -13.65
N SER A 389 -10.74 -8.24 -13.57
CA SER A 389 -10.05 -7.63 -14.70
C SER A 389 -9.75 -8.61 -15.83
N VAL A 390 -9.34 -9.85 -15.54
CA VAL A 390 -9.05 -10.82 -16.61
C VAL A 390 -10.31 -11.29 -17.34
N GLN A 391 -11.48 -11.21 -16.69
CA GLN A 391 -12.78 -11.53 -17.29
C GLN A 391 -13.41 -10.35 -18.04
N ALA A 392 -12.85 -9.13 -17.91
CA ALA A 392 -13.39 -7.94 -18.57
C ALA A 392 -13.42 -8.09 -20.12
N PRO A 393 -14.29 -7.34 -20.82
CA PRO A 393 -14.32 -7.31 -22.28
C PRO A 393 -12.96 -6.92 -22.89
N LEU A 394 -12.58 -7.53 -24.01
CA LEU A 394 -11.28 -7.28 -24.67
C LEU A 394 -11.08 -5.83 -25.13
N ASN A 395 -12.15 -5.10 -25.35
CA ASN A 395 -12.17 -3.70 -25.77
C ASN A 395 -12.45 -2.75 -24.60
N ALA A 396 -12.42 -3.22 -23.36
CA ALA A 396 -12.63 -2.38 -22.18
C ALA A 396 -11.57 -1.27 -22.09
N VAL A 397 -12.02 -0.08 -21.69
CA VAL A 397 -11.20 1.14 -21.56
C VAL A 397 -11.33 1.64 -20.13
N LEU A 398 -10.22 2.08 -19.55
CA LEU A 398 -10.19 2.68 -18.22
C LEU A 398 -10.85 4.08 -18.23
N PRO A 399 -11.50 4.49 -17.12
CA PRO A 399 -12.07 5.83 -17.00
C PRO A 399 -10.98 6.92 -17.01
N GLY A 400 -11.38 8.19 -17.04
CA GLY A 400 -10.44 9.32 -17.09
C GLY A 400 -10.08 9.78 -18.51
N SER A 401 -9.13 10.71 -18.59
CA SER A 401 -8.74 11.43 -19.82
C SER A 401 -7.85 10.61 -20.76
N LEU A 402 -7.08 9.64 -20.24
CA LEU A 402 -6.13 8.85 -21.03
C LEU A 402 -6.77 7.79 -21.92
N LYS A 403 -8.01 7.35 -21.61
CA LYS A 403 -8.72 6.29 -22.34
C LYS A 403 -7.85 5.06 -22.61
N LEU A 404 -7.07 4.63 -21.62
CA LEU A 404 -6.16 3.49 -21.75
C LEU A 404 -6.95 2.18 -21.87
N HIS A 405 -6.60 1.33 -22.84
CA HIS A 405 -7.20 0.00 -22.97
C HIS A 405 -6.71 -0.94 -21.86
N ARG A 406 -7.65 -1.74 -21.32
CA ARG A 406 -7.30 -2.85 -20.43
C ARG A 406 -6.51 -3.91 -21.20
N ARG A 407 -5.32 -4.25 -20.70
CA ARG A 407 -4.39 -5.23 -21.27
C ARG A 407 -4.56 -6.61 -20.63
N ALA A 408 -4.99 -6.70 -19.37
CA ALA A 408 -5.07 -7.96 -18.64
C ALA A 408 -5.94 -9.03 -19.35
N PRO A 409 -7.14 -8.73 -19.90
CA PRO A 409 -7.96 -9.74 -20.59
C PRO A 409 -7.23 -10.42 -21.76
N ALA A 410 -6.59 -9.62 -22.62
CA ALA A 410 -5.92 -10.12 -23.82
C ALA A 410 -4.66 -10.91 -23.46
N LEU A 411 -3.89 -10.42 -22.50
CA LEU A 411 -2.67 -11.08 -22.04
C LEU A 411 -2.98 -12.41 -21.34
N TYR A 412 -3.97 -12.44 -20.44
CA TYR A 412 -4.37 -13.66 -19.74
C TYR A 412 -4.86 -14.74 -20.71
N ARG A 413 -5.74 -14.40 -21.66
CA ARG A 413 -6.20 -15.34 -22.71
C ARG A 413 -5.06 -15.86 -23.58
N ARG A 414 -4.00 -15.07 -23.78
CA ARG A 414 -2.81 -15.49 -24.54
C ARG A 414 -1.98 -16.51 -23.77
N LEU A 415 -1.84 -16.35 -22.46
CA LEU A 415 -1.10 -17.29 -21.61
C LEU A 415 -1.86 -18.61 -21.41
N THR A 416 -3.18 -18.56 -21.24
CA THR A 416 -4.02 -19.74 -20.99
C THR A 416 -4.37 -20.53 -22.24
N ARG A 417 -4.15 -19.99 -23.44
CA ARG A 417 -4.41 -20.69 -24.73
C ARG A 417 -3.51 -21.91 -25.00
N GLY A 418 -2.57 -22.23 -24.12
CA GLY A 418 -1.80 -23.46 -24.14
C GLY A 418 -0.56 -23.46 -25.05
N LEU A 419 0.48 -24.17 -24.61
CA LEU A 419 1.71 -24.47 -25.37
C LEU A 419 1.44 -25.33 -26.63
N TYR A 420 0.34 -26.09 -26.61
CA TYR A 420 -0.21 -26.75 -27.78
C TYR A 420 -1.33 -25.87 -28.31
N SER A 421 -1.06 -25.12 -29.38
CA SER A 421 -2.14 -24.78 -30.30
C SER A 421 -2.84 -26.11 -30.56
N ALA A 422 -4.15 -26.21 -30.36
CA ALA A 422 -4.91 -27.25 -31.00
C ALA A 422 -4.38 -27.28 -32.43
N ALA A 423 -3.74 -28.40 -32.80
CA ALA A 423 -3.47 -28.66 -34.19
C ALA A 423 -4.82 -28.41 -34.85
N ASP A 424 -4.86 -27.48 -35.81
CA ASP A 424 -5.97 -27.44 -36.74
C ASP A 424 -6.19 -28.90 -37.14
N SER A 425 -7.27 -29.46 -36.64
CA SER A 425 -7.79 -30.74 -37.06
C SER A 425 -8.42 -30.49 -38.41
N ASP A 426 -7.57 -30.15 -39.37
CA ASP A 426 -7.84 -30.28 -40.79
C ASP A 426 -6.57 -30.80 -41.45
N ALA A 427 -6.34 -32.08 -41.19
CA ALA A 427 -5.43 -32.89 -41.96
C ALA A 427 -6.03 -33.09 -43.35
N THR A 428 -5.89 -32.10 -44.24
CA THR A 428 -5.93 -32.31 -45.68
C THR A 428 -4.90 -31.44 -46.38
N ARG A 429 -3.72 -32.02 -46.67
CA ARG A 429 -2.89 -31.57 -47.79
C ARG A 429 -3.75 -31.66 -49.07
N PRO A 430 -3.53 -30.73 -50.02
CA PRO A 430 -3.13 -31.25 -51.32
C PRO A 430 -1.93 -30.53 -51.91
N SER A 431 -1.17 -31.33 -52.63
CA SER A 431 -0.04 -31.00 -53.47
C SER A 431 -0.42 -30.14 -54.68
N SER A 432 0.48 -29.20 -55.01
CA SER A 432 0.77 -28.58 -56.32
C SER A 432 -0.23 -27.57 -56.93
N PRO A 433 0.28 -26.60 -57.74
CA PRO A 433 -0.43 -25.38 -58.12
C PRO A 433 -1.08 -25.49 -59.51
N SER A 434 -2.36 -25.14 -59.63
CA SER A 434 -2.98 -24.83 -60.92
C SER A 434 -4.30 -24.08 -60.74
N SER A 435 -4.32 -22.86 -61.27
CA SER A 435 -5.46 -22.15 -61.88
C SER A 435 -6.86 -22.79 -61.78
N ALA A 436 -7.78 -22.12 -61.09
CA ALA A 436 -9.12 -21.78 -61.62
C ALA A 436 -9.90 -20.91 -60.62
N MET A 437 -10.53 -19.86 -61.13
CA MET A 437 -11.49 -19.01 -60.41
C MET A 437 -12.77 -19.79 -60.06
N ALA A 438 -13.28 -19.67 -58.82
CA ALA A 438 -14.71 -19.72 -58.54
C ALA A 438 -15.04 -19.27 -57.10
N ALA A 439 -15.89 -18.24 -57.02
CA ALA A 439 -16.92 -17.92 -56.01
C ALA A 439 -16.64 -18.07 -54.49
N LEU A 440 -16.68 -16.91 -53.80
CA LEU A 440 -16.85 -16.78 -52.35
C LEU A 440 -18.25 -17.22 -51.89
N PRO A 441 -18.38 -17.78 -50.67
CA PRO A 441 -19.49 -17.46 -49.77
C PRO A 441 -19.02 -16.47 -48.69
N THR A 442 -19.78 -15.40 -48.60
CA THR A 442 -19.75 -14.34 -47.60
C THR A 442 -20.16 -14.85 -46.22
N GLY A 443 -19.42 -14.47 -45.16
CA GLY A 443 -19.98 -14.41 -43.80
C GLY A 443 -19.23 -15.15 -42.70
N ALA A 444 -17.96 -14.81 -42.46
CA ALA A 444 -17.35 -14.93 -41.13
C ALA A 444 -16.20 -13.93 -41.03
N SER A 445 -16.37 -12.90 -40.20
CA SER A 445 -15.33 -11.92 -39.90
C SER A 445 -14.23 -12.58 -39.07
N LEU A 446 -13.30 -13.27 -39.73
CA LEU A 446 -11.99 -13.60 -39.17
C LEU A 446 -11.30 -12.28 -38.84
N ALA A 447 -11.20 -11.96 -37.55
CA ALA A 447 -10.44 -10.81 -37.08
C ALA A 447 -9.02 -10.89 -37.67
N LYS A 448 -8.72 -10.04 -38.65
CA LYS A 448 -7.39 -9.93 -39.27
C LYS A 448 -6.39 -9.73 -38.14
N ARG A 449 -5.52 -10.72 -37.89
CA ARG A 449 -4.32 -10.53 -37.06
C ARG A 449 -3.56 -9.36 -37.66
N VAL A 450 -3.54 -8.23 -36.94
CA VAL A 450 -2.71 -7.08 -37.32
C VAL A 450 -1.27 -7.51 -37.11
N ILE A 451 -0.61 -7.91 -38.19
CA ILE A 451 0.84 -8.16 -38.18
C ILE A 451 1.49 -6.79 -37.94
N PRO A 452 2.29 -6.60 -36.89
CA PRO A 452 2.94 -5.32 -36.64
C PRO A 452 3.76 -4.92 -37.86
N ARG A 453 3.66 -3.66 -38.28
CA ARG A 453 4.39 -3.13 -39.43
C ARG A 453 5.88 -3.19 -39.09
N ILE A 454 6.62 -4.07 -39.77
CA ILE A 454 8.07 -4.20 -39.58
C ILE A 454 8.72 -2.97 -40.22
N HIS A 455 9.41 -2.17 -39.42
CA HIS A 455 10.16 -1.01 -39.88
C HIS A 455 11.60 -1.41 -40.22
N GLY A 456 12.07 -0.99 -41.40
CA GLY A 456 13.46 -1.14 -41.83
C GLY A 456 13.57 -1.63 -43.28
N ALA A 457 14.71 -1.34 -43.90
CA ALA A 457 14.96 -1.67 -45.29
C ALA A 457 15.40 -3.15 -45.39
N LEU A 458 14.75 -3.94 -46.24
CA LEU A 458 15.06 -5.37 -46.41
C LEU A 458 16.41 -5.61 -47.11
N ASP A 459 16.87 -4.59 -47.83
CA ASP A 459 18.15 -4.50 -48.54
C ASP A 459 19.30 -3.99 -47.65
N HIS A 460 19.01 -3.57 -46.41
CA HIS A 460 20.06 -3.22 -45.46
C HIS A 460 20.81 -4.49 -45.00
N PRO A 461 22.16 -4.45 -44.84
CA PRO A 461 22.95 -5.60 -44.40
C PRO A 461 22.49 -6.23 -43.07
N ILE A 462 21.83 -5.44 -42.23
CA ILE A 462 21.12 -5.90 -41.04
C ILE A 462 19.62 -5.87 -41.36
N ALA A 463 19.06 -7.04 -41.62
CA ALA A 463 17.64 -7.19 -41.92
C ALA A 463 16.77 -6.87 -40.69
N PRO A 464 15.56 -6.31 -40.87
CA PRO A 464 14.60 -6.13 -39.78
C PRO A 464 14.29 -7.45 -39.07
N SER A 465 14.26 -7.43 -37.74
CA SER A 465 13.94 -8.63 -36.96
C SER A 465 12.48 -9.02 -37.16
N PRO A 466 12.18 -10.30 -37.49
CA PRO A 466 10.81 -10.75 -37.58
C PRO A 466 10.13 -10.72 -36.20
N PRO A 467 8.80 -10.51 -36.13
CA PRO A 467 8.07 -10.58 -34.86
C PRO A 467 8.19 -12.00 -34.28
N ARG A 468 8.77 -12.12 -33.09
CA ARG A 468 8.90 -13.38 -32.35
C ARG A 468 7.80 -13.49 -31.30
N ARG A 469 7.47 -14.72 -30.89
CA ARG A 469 6.62 -14.92 -29.71
C ARG A 469 7.38 -14.44 -28.47
N THR A 470 6.84 -13.42 -27.80
CA THR A 470 7.35 -12.91 -26.52
C THR A 470 6.54 -13.54 -25.39
N ALA A 471 6.69 -14.85 -25.19
CA ALA A 471 6.02 -15.56 -24.10
C ALA A 471 7.10 -16.10 -23.14
N PHE A 472 7.20 -15.49 -21.98
CA PHE A 472 8.08 -15.92 -20.89
C PHE A 472 7.17 -16.25 -19.70
N PRO A 473 6.67 -17.51 -19.60
CA PRO A 473 5.50 -17.83 -18.79
C PRO A 473 5.55 -17.29 -17.36
N ALA A 474 6.66 -17.48 -16.64
CA ALA A 474 6.80 -17.01 -15.26
C ALA A 474 6.67 -15.49 -15.10
N MET A 475 7.37 -14.70 -15.93
CA MET A 475 7.31 -13.23 -15.89
C MET A 475 5.96 -12.70 -16.38
N ASP A 476 5.37 -13.36 -17.37
CA ASP A 476 4.11 -12.94 -17.96
C ASP A 476 2.94 -13.18 -17.00
N TYR A 477 2.91 -14.28 -16.21
CA TYR A 477 1.88 -14.49 -15.19
C TYR A 477 1.91 -13.40 -14.11
N LEU A 478 3.10 -13.12 -13.53
CA LEU A 478 3.28 -12.03 -12.55
C LEU A 478 2.81 -10.68 -13.10
N THR A 479 3.24 -10.38 -14.33
CA THR A 479 2.87 -9.13 -15.01
C THR A 479 1.37 -9.03 -15.23
N VAL A 480 0.72 -10.10 -15.70
CA VAL A 480 -0.71 -10.10 -15.97
C VAL A 480 -1.53 -9.94 -14.70
N TYR A 481 -1.17 -10.64 -13.61
CA TYR A 481 -1.87 -10.51 -12.35
C TYR A 481 -1.72 -9.09 -11.77
N ALA A 482 -0.52 -8.52 -11.79
CA ALA A 482 -0.29 -7.16 -11.30
C ALA A 482 -1.05 -6.11 -12.14
N ILE A 483 -1.02 -6.23 -13.47
CA ILE A 483 -1.81 -5.37 -14.36
C ILE A 483 -3.30 -5.53 -14.09
N ALA A 484 -3.79 -6.75 -13.90
CA ALA A 484 -5.19 -7.03 -13.64
C ALA A 484 -5.70 -6.26 -12.41
N VAL A 485 -5.00 -6.36 -11.28
CA VAL A 485 -5.36 -5.65 -10.04
C VAL A 485 -5.31 -4.14 -10.24
N ASN A 486 -4.26 -3.59 -10.85
CA ASN A 486 -4.17 -2.15 -11.06
C ASN A 486 -5.18 -1.60 -12.08
N GLU A 487 -5.62 -2.41 -13.05
CA GLU A 487 -6.72 -2.06 -13.95
C GLU A 487 -8.08 -2.08 -13.23
N THR A 488 -8.30 -3.02 -12.31
CA THR A 488 -9.46 -3.00 -11.40
C THR A 488 -9.44 -1.76 -10.51
N ASN A 489 -8.28 -1.43 -9.94
CA ASN A 489 -8.09 -0.22 -9.14
C ASN A 489 -8.41 1.04 -9.92
N ALA A 490 -7.79 1.22 -11.09
CA ALA A 490 -7.98 2.39 -11.94
C ALA A 490 -9.43 2.57 -12.42
N ALA A 491 -10.23 1.52 -12.41
CA ALA A 491 -11.64 1.55 -12.77
C ALA A 491 -12.60 1.79 -11.58
N GLY A 492 -12.09 2.00 -10.37
CA GLY A 492 -12.91 2.17 -9.17
C GLY A 492 -13.42 0.87 -8.56
N GLY A 493 -12.80 -0.27 -8.91
CA GLY A 493 -13.17 -1.58 -8.40
C GLY A 493 -12.77 -1.81 -6.94
N ARG A 494 -13.15 -2.97 -6.42
CA ARG A 494 -12.85 -3.41 -5.05
C ARG A 494 -11.37 -3.83 -4.98
N ILE A 495 -10.61 -3.25 -4.04
CA ILE A 495 -9.16 -3.45 -3.93
C ILE A 495 -8.76 -3.62 -2.47
N VAL A 496 -7.61 -4.27 -2.22
CA VAL A 496 -6.92 -4.26 -0.94
C VAL A 496 -5.68 -3.37 -1.03
N THR A 497 -5.47 -2.49 -0.06
CA THR A 497 -4.23 -1.69 0.04
C THR A 497 -3.02 -2.60 0.27
N ALA A 498 -1.91 -2.35 -0.43
CA ALA A 498 -0.70 -3.17 -0.25
C ALA A 498 0.63 -2.44 -0.57
N PRO A 499 1.04 -1.40 0.18
CA PRO A 499 0.36 -0.79 1.33
C PRO A 499 -0.60 0.36 0.92
N THR A 500 -0.64 0.72 -0.36
CA THR A 500 -1.58 1.71 -0.91
C THR A 500 -2.30 1.15 -2.13
N ASN A 501 -3.38 1.80 -2.57
CA ASN A 501 -4.10 1.40 -3.79
C ASN A 501 -3.22 1.49 -5.05
N GLY A 502 -2.30 2.47 -5.12
CA GLY A 502 -1.39 2.64 -6.24
C GLY A 502 -0.41 1.49 -6.41
N ALA A 503 -0.06 0.79 -5.33
CA ALA A 503 0.85 -0.36 -5.30
C ALA A 503 0.13 -1.71 -5.10
N ALA A 504 -1.20 -1.73 -5.21
CA ALA A 504 -2.03 -2.88 -4.84
C ALA A 504 -1.77 -4.16 -5.64
N GLY A 505 -1.15 -4.09 -6.83
CA GLY A 505 -0.99 -5.24 -7.71
C GLY A 505 0.17 -6.17 -7.37
N ILE A 506 1.18 -5.70 -6.63
CA ILE A 506 2.42 -6.48 -6.44
C ILE A 506 2.20 -7.70 -5.53
N ILE A 507 1.68 -7.47 -4.33
CA ILE A 507 1.40 -8.52 -3.32
C ILE A 507 0.50 -9.62 -3.87
N PRO A 508 -0.70 -9.33 -4.44
CA PRO A 508 -1.58 -10.37 -4.95
C PRO A 508 -1.01 -11.08 -6.18
N ALA A 509 -0.24 -10.40 -7.04
CA ALA A 509 0.39 -11.05 -8.19
C ALA A 509 1.41 -12.11 -7.77
N VAL A 510 2.27 -11.78 -6.81
CA VAL A 510 3.28 -12.70 -6.29
C VAL A 510 2.63 -13.84 -5.50
N LEU A 511 1.63 -13.54 -4.66
CA LEU A 511 0.92 -14.56 -3.90
C LEU A 511 0.12 -15.52 -4.81
N LYS A 512 -0.58 -15.01 -5.83
CA LYS A 512 -1.26 -15.85 -6.83
C LYS A 512 -0.28 -16.76 -7.53
N TYR A 513 0.90 -16.24 -7.90
CA TYR A 513 1.94 -17.04 -8.53
C TYR A 513 2.45 -18.17 -7.62
N ILE A 514 2.66 -17.91 -6.33
CA ILE A 514 3.02 -18.95 -5.36
C ILE A 514 1.93 -20.03 -5.30
N ILE A 515 0.68 -19.62 -5.11
CA ILE A 515 -0.46 -20.55 -4.94
C ILE A 515 -0.67 -21.44 -6.16
N GLU A 516 -0.57 -20.88 -7.37
CA GLU A 516 -0.88 -21.60 -8.60
C GLU A 516 0.27 -22.50 -9.09
N PHE A 517 1.53 -22.15 -8.78
CA PHE A 517 2.69 -22.79 -9.42
C PHE A 517 3.71 -23.41 -8.46
N ILE A 518 3.66 -23.10 -7.16
CA ILE A 518 4.70 -23.52 -6.20
C ILE A 518 4.12 -24.23 -4.97
N SER A 519 3.06 -23.67 -4.39
CA SER A 519 2.52 -24.09 -3.10
C SER A 519 1.83 -25.45 -3.17
N ASP A 520 2.17 -26.33 -2.24
CA ASP A 520 1.43 -27.57 -1.95
C ASP A 520 0.34 -27.37 -0.87
N ASP A 521 0.42 -26.27 -0.10
CA ASP A 521 -0.49 -25.94 1.01
C ASP A 521 -0.79 -24.44 0.99
N ALA A 522 -1.85 -24.09 0.24
CA ALA A 522 -2.20 -22.70 0.00
C ALA A 522 -2.61 -21.96 1.28
N GLU A 523 -3.29 -22.61 2.22
CA GLU A 523 -3.77 -21.96 3.45
C GLU A 523 -2.59 -21.51 4.32
N ARG A 524 -1.60 -22.39 4.49
CA ARG A 524 -0.35 -22.08 5.21
C ARG A 524 0.43 -20.96 4.50
N ASP A 525 0.58 -21.05 3.18
CA ASP A 525 1.41 -20.13 2.43
C ASP A 525 0.77 -18.73 2.33
N ILE A 526 -0.57 -18.63 2.24
CA ILE A 526 -1.30 -17.37 2.36
C ILE A 526 -1.01 -16.69 3.69
N CYS A 527 -1.11 -17.43 4.80
CA CYS A 527 -0.87 -16.87 6.13
C CYS A 527 0.59 -16.41 6.27
N THR A 528 1.54 -17.27 5.88
CA THR A 528 2.97 -16.97 5.93
C THR A 528 3.31 -15.74 5.10
N PHE A 529 2.78 -15.66 3.89
CA PHE A 529 3.05 -14.56 2.97
C PHE A 529 2.52 -13.23 3.50
N LEU A 530 1.22 -13.17 3.85
CA LEU A 530 0.60 -11.92 4.28
C LEU A 530 1.18 -11.41 5.60
N LEU A 531 1.40 -12.27 6.59
CA LEU A 531 1.97 -11.86 7.87
C LEU A 531 3.44 -11.43 7.75
N THR A 532 4.24 -12.10 6.92
CA THR A 532 5.63 -11.69 6.66
C THR A 532 5.69 -10.36 5.89
N ALA A 533 4.86 -10.22 4.86
CA ALA A 533 4.73 -8.96 4.12
C ALA A 533 4.31 -7.81 5.05
N ALA A 534 3.38 -8.07 5.98
CA ALA A 534 2.96 -7.09 6.98
C ALA A 534 4.12 -6.66 7.88
N ALA A 535 4.92 -7.59 8.40
CA ALA A 535 6.08 -7.28 9.21
C ALA A 535 7.05 -6.32 8.49
N ILE A 536 7.32 -6.58 7.22
CA ILE A 536 8.21 -5.74 6.41
C ILE A 536 7.59 -4.35 6.18
N GLY A 537 6.30 -4.27 5.83
CA GLY A 537 5.62 -2.98 5.66
C GLY A 537 5.56 -2.14 6.94
N MET A 538 5.41 -2.82 8.09
CA MET A 538 5.49 -2.24 9.42
C MET A 538 6.85 -1.60 9.73
N LEU A 539 7.96 -2.13 9.20
CA LEU A 539 9.29 -1.53 9.32
C LEU A 539 9.38 -0.21 8.55
N TYR A 540 8.87 -0.17 7.31
CA TYR A 540 8.88 1.05 6.49
C TYR A 540 7.99 2.14 7.08
N LYS A 541 6.82 1.79 7.59
CA LYS A 541 5.93 2.77 8.24
C LYS A 541 6.59 3.43 9.45
N ARG A 542 7.30 2.67 10.29
CA ARG A 542 7.98 3.18 11.50
C ARG A 542 9.27 3.93 11.18
N GLY A 543 10.08 3.39 10.26
CA GLY A 543 11.40 3.93 9.95
C GLY A 543 11.37 5.10 8.95
N ALA A 544 10.35 5.17 8.09
CA ALA A 544 10.27 6.10 6.98
C ALA A 544 8.81 6.51 6.68
N THR A 545 8.35 6.37 5.44
CA THR A 545 6.97 6.68 5.01
C THR A 545 6.48 5.63 4.04
N ILE A 546 5.16 5.43 4.01
CA ILE A 546 4.46 4.61 2.99
C ILE A 546 3.57 5.48 2.07
N SER A 547 3.71 6.80 2.16
CA SER A 547 2.89 7.77 1.43
C SER A 547 3.63 8.30 0.20
N ALA A 548 3.01 8.23 -0.97
CA ALA A 548 3.54 8.89 -2.16
C ALA A 548 3.61 10.41 -2.02
N ALA A 549 2.73 11.01 -1.22
CA ALA A 549 2.75 12.44 -0.91
C ALA A 549 4.05 12.87 -0.23
N GLU A 550 4.66 11.96 0.53
CA GLU A 550 5.83 12.24 1.37
C GLU A 550 7.12 11.71 0.75
N GLY A 551 7.08 10.50 0.19
CA GLY A 551 8.27 9.78 -0.29
C GLY A 551 8.26 9.40 -1.77
N GLY A 552 7.28 9.83 -2.57
CA GLY A 552 7.16 9.40 -3.96
C GLY A 552 6.81 7.91 -4.11
N CYS A 553 6.94 7.38 -5.32
CA CYS A 553 6.46 6.02 -5.61
C CYS A 553 7.37 4.92 -5.02
N MET A 554 8.59 5.24 -4.60
CA MET A 554 9.43 4.32 -3.81
C MET A 554 8.78 3.94 -2.47
N ALA A 555 8.04 4.86 -1.86
CA ALA A 555 7.32 4.63 -0.60
C ALA A 555 6.07 3.75 -0.77
N GLU A 556 5.57 3.60 -2.00
CA GLU A 556 4.40 2.76 -2.29
C GLU A 556 4.81 1.47 -3.01
N VAL A 557 5.22 1.58 -4.27
CA VAL A 557 5.61 0.46 -5.14
C VAL A 557 6.90 -0.18 -4.67
N GLY A 558 7.87 0.62 -4.20
CA GLY A 558 9.13 0.10 -3.67
C GLY A 558 8.92 -0.69 -2.39
N VAL A 559 8.12 -0.17 -1.46
CA VAL A 559 7.74 -0.86 -0.22
C VAL A 559 6.97 -2.16 -0.53
N ALA A 560 5.98 -2.11 -1.43
CA ALA A 560 5.24 -3.31 -1.85
C ALA A 560 6.15 -4.38 -2.50
N CYS A 561 7.13 -3.96 -3.29
CA CYS A 561 8.15 -4.85 -3.87
C CYS A 561 9.01 -5.50 -2.78
N SER A 562 9.46 -4.74 -1.78
CA SER A 562 10.22 -5.23 -0.63
C SER A 562 9.41 -6.22 0.23
N MET A 563 8.16 -5.86 0.53
CA MET A 563 7.21 -6.73 1.25
C MET A 563 7.02 -8.07 0.54
N ALA A 564 6.76 -8.03 -0.77
CA ALA A 564 6.55 -9.24 -1.57
C ALA A 564 7.82 -10.08 -1.71
N ALA A 565 9.00 -9.47 -1.81
CA ALA A 565 10.27 -10.18 -1.92
C ALA A 565 10.58 -10.98 -0.65
N GLY A 566 10.49 -10.35 0.52
CA GLY A 566 10.72 -11.04 1.80
C GLY A 566 9.65 -12.11 2.09
N ALA A 567 8.38 -11.83 1.77
CA ALA A 567 7.30 -12.80 1.93
C ALA A 567 7.46 -14.01 0.99
N PHE A 568 7.86 -13.80 -0.27
CA PHE A 568 8.17 -14.88 -1.19
C PHE A 568 9.32 -15.74 -0.65
N ALA A 569 10.41 -15.13 -0.19
CA ALA A 569 11.54 -15.86 0.40
C ALA A 569 11.11 -16.70 1.62
N ALA A 570 10.23 -16.16 2.48
CA ALA A 570 9.68 -16.90 3.62
C ALA A 570 8.86 -18.13 3.19
N CYS A 571 8.01 -17.99 2.17
CA CYS A 571 7.26 -19.12 1.60
C CYS A 571 8.18 -20.19 0.98
N MET A 572 9.37 -19.81 0.48
CA MET A 572 10.38 -20.77 0.00
C MET A 572 11.17 -21.46 1.13
N GLY A 573 10.85 -21.18 2.40
CA GLY A 573 11.52 -21.76 3.56
C GLY A 573 12.88 -21.11 3.88
N ALA A 574 13.10 -19.86 3.48
CA ALA A 574 14.34 -19.15 3.74
C ALA A 574 14.56 -18.86 5.24
N GLY A 575 15.84 -18.77 5.63
CA GLY A 575 16.23 -18.26 6.94
C GLY A 575 15.97 -16.76 7.11
N LEU A 576 15.96 -16.28 8.35
CA LEU A 576 15.67 -14.90 8.72
C LEU A 576 16.54 -13.88 7.97
N GLU A 577 17.84 -14.15 7.89
CA GLU A 577 18.83 -13.28 7.23
C GLU A 577 18.57 -13.19 5.72
N THR A 578 18.14 -14.29 5.10
CA THR A 578 17.79 -14.34 3.68
C THR A 578 16.48 -13.62 3.40
N ILE A 579 15.51 -13.68 4.31
CA ILE A 579 14.26 -12.92 4.20
C ILE A 579 14.55 -11.42 4.28
N GLU A 580 15.38 -10.99 5.23
CA GLU A 580 15.83 -9.59 5.36
C GLU A 580 16.55 -9.13 4.08
N MET A 581 17.48 -9.94 3.56
CA MET A 581 18.22 -9.66 2.32
C MET A 581 17.27 -9.54 1.11
N ALA A 582 16.28 -10.41 0.98
CA ALA A 582 15.30 -10.33 -0.11
C ALA A 582 14.50 -9.03 -0.05
N ALA A 583 14.07 -8.63 1.15
CA ALA A 583 13.36 -7.37 1.36
C ALA A 583 14.26 -6.16 1.05
N GLU A 584 15.53 -6.19 1.44
CA GLU A 584 16.52 -5.13 1.20
C GLU A 584 16.75 -4.91 -0.30
N ILE A 585 17.10 -5.97 -1.04
CA ILE A 585 17.27 -5.90 -2.51
C ILE A 585 15.99 -5.37 -3.17
N GLY A 586 14.82 -5.78 -2.65
CA GLY A 586 13.52 -5.33 -3.13
C GLY A 586 13.32 -3.82 -3.07
N ILE A 587 13.78 -3.14 -2.02
CA ILE A 587 13.69 -1.67 -1.94
C ILE A 587 14.85 -0.96 -2.65
N GLU A 588 16.05 -1.55 -2.63
CA GLU A 588 17.26 -0.99 -3.26
C GLU A 588 16.99 -0.60 -4.72
N HIS A 589 16.34 -1.50 -5.47
CA HIS A 589 15.98 -1.31 -6.87
C HIS A 589 14.80 -0.35 -7.14
N ASN A 590 14.31 0.34 -6.10
CA ASN A 590 13.22 1.30 -6.19
C ASN A 590 13.55 2.65 -5.51
N LEU A 591 14.71 2.80 -4.86
CA LEU A 591 15.12 4.07 -4.25
C LEU A 591 15.15 5.21 -5.28
N GLY A 592 14.57 6.35 -4.91
CA GLY A 592 14.48 7.55 -5.76
C GLY A 592 13.32 7.54 -6.77
N LEU A 593 12.47 6.51 -6.79
CA LEU A 593 11.33 6.45 -7.70
C LEU A 593 10.28 7.53 -7.35
N THR A 594 10.08 8.48 -8.26
CA THR A 594 9.16 9.62 -8.14
C THR A 594 7.70 9.23 -8.34
N CYS A 595 6.73 10.04 -7.90
CA CYS A 595 5.29 9.82 -8.12
C CYS A 595 4.71 10.83 -9.11
N ASP A 596 4.88 10.61 -10.41
CA ASP A 596 4.51 11.53 -11.48
C ASP A 596 3.43 10.96 -12.44
N PRO A 597 2.23 10.61 -11.95
CA PRO A 597 1.20 10.00 -12.79
C PRO A 597 0.69 10.97 -13.86
N ILE A 598 0.48 10.46 -15.08
CA ILE A 598 -0.01 11.25 -16.20
C ILE A 598 -1.46 11.69 -15.94
N GLY A 599 -1.70 13.00 -15.98
CA GLY A 599 -3.01 13.60 -15.70
C GLY A 599 -3.51 13.38 -14.27
N GLY A 600 -2.61 13.07 -13.32
CA GLY A 600 -2.99 12.74 -11.94
C GLY A 600 -3.68 11.39 -11.79
N LEU A 601 -3.74 10.56 -12.84
CA LEU A 601 -4.47 9.30 -12.84
C LEU A 601 -3.59 8.13 -12.38
N VAL A 602 -4.12 7.25 -11.53
CA VAL A 602 -3.47 5.99 -11.11
C VAL A 602 -3.49 4.94 -12.24
N GLN A 603 -2.91 5.29 -13.39
CA GLN A 603 -2.89 4.48 -14.60
C GLN A 603 -1.47 4.34 -15.14
N ALA A 604 -0.90 5.43 -15.68
CA ALA A 604 0.44 5.45 -16.24
C ALA A 604 1.30 6.45 -15.44
N PRO A 605 2.48 6.05 -14.93
CA PRO A 605 3.15 4.74 -15.05
C PRO A 605 2.77 3.71 -13.96
N CYS A 606 1.69 3.93 -13.20
CA CYS A 606 1.37 3.13 -12.01
C CYS A 606 1.13 1.63 -12.33
N ILE A 607 0.42 1.32 -13.42
CA ILE A 607 0.13 -0.06 -13.85
C ILE A 607 1.44 -0.77 -14.22
N GLU A 608 2.31 -0.14 -15.01
CA GLU A 608 3.61 -0.70 -15.40
C GLU A 608 4.53 -0.89 -14.19
N ARG A 609 4.51 0.06 -13.24
CA ARG A 609 5.32 -0.03 -12.02
C ARG A 609 4.94 -1.23 -11.17
N ASN A 610 3.67 -1.60 -11.09
CA ASN A 610 3.23 -2.80 -10.37
C ASN A 610 3.65 -4.08 -11.08
N ALA A 611 3.51 -4.14 -12.41
CA ALA A 611 3.99 -5.27 -13.21
C ALA A 611 5.50 -5.52 -13.00
N LEU A 612 6.30 -4.47 -13.15
CA LEU A 612 7.75 -4.54 -12.94
C LEU A 612 8.09 -4.82 -11.47
N GLY A 613 7.34 -4.25 -10.52
CA GLY A 613 7.50 -4.49 -9.09
C GLY A 613 7.32 -5.96 -8.71
N ALA A 614 6.30 -6.63 -9.24
CA ALA A 614 6.08 -8.06 -9.00
C ALA A 614 7.23 -8.93 -9.53
N VAL A 615 7.73 -8.63 -10.72
CA VAL A 615 8.90 -9.33 -11.30
C VAL A 615 10.17 -9.07 -10.51
N LYS A 616 10.40 -7.81 -10.09
CA LYS A 616 11.54 -7.44 -9.23
C LYS A 616 11.48 -8.16 -7.89
N ALA A 617 10.30 -8.29 -7.27
CA ALA A 617 10.14 -8.95 -5.98
C ALA A 617 10.60 -10.41 -6.03
N VAL A 618 10.12 -11.18 -6.99
CA VAL A 618 10.53 -12.59 -7.18
C VAL A 618 12.01 -12.70 -7.55
N SER A 619 12.51 -11.80 -8.40
CA SER A 619 13.93 -11.76 -8.77
C SER A 619 14.83 -11.45 -7.56
N SER A 620 14.43 -10.51 -6.71
CA SER A 620 15.13 -10.12 -5.48
C SER A 620 15.19 -11.29 -4.49
N ALA A 621 14.06 -11.99 -4.31
CA ALA A 621 14.02 -13.18 -3.48
C ALA A 621 14.92 -14.30 -4.02
N ASN A 622 14.93 -14.54 -5.33
CA ASN A 622 15.80 -15.55 -5.94
C ASN A 622 17.29 -15.21 -5.80
N LEU A 623 17.67 -13.92 -5.91
CA LEU A 623 19.03 -13.47 -5.66
C LEU A 623 19.43 -13.72 -4.20
N ALA A 624 18.55 -13.41 -3.25
CA ALA A 624 18.80 -13.67 -1.84
C ALA A 624 18.91 -15.17 -1.53
N LEU A 625 18.01 -16.00 -2.07
CA LEU A 625 18.02 -17.46 -1.92
C LEU A 625 19.26 -18.12 -2.54
N SER A 626 19.82 -17.54 -3.60
CA SER A 626 21.04 -18.01 -4.25
C SER A 626 22.31 -17.51 -3.55
N SER A 627 22.17 -16.59 -2.60
CA SER A 627 23.27 -16.00 -1.86
C SER A 627 23.54 -16.76 -0.58
N SER A 628 24.79 -16.73 -0.10
CA SER A 628 25.11 -17.30 1.21
C SER A 628 24.63 -16.35 2.32
N PRO A 629 23.88 -16.84 3.33
CA PRO A 629 23.43 -16.00 4.45
C PRO A 629 24.60 -15.26 5.11
N GLY A 630 24.40 -13.99 5.47
CA GLY A 630 25.43 -13.15 6.11
C GLY A 630 26.49 -12.57 5.17
N THR A 631 26.38 -12.78 3.85
CA THR A 631 27.23 -12.09 2.86
C THR A 631 26.70 -10.71 2.45
N GLN A 632 25.52 -10.31 2.93
CA GLN A 632 24.96 -8.98 2.70
C GLN A 632 25.89 -7.88 3.22
N LYS A 633 26.12 -6.87 2.39
CA LYS A 633 26.87 -5.66 2.79
C LYS A 633 25.95 -4.54 3.25
N VAL A 634 24.71 -4.54 2.77
CA VAL A 634 23.68 -3.56 3.09
C VAL A 634 22.63 -4.26 3.95
N ARG A 635 22.21 -3.61 5.04
CA ARG A 635 21.11 -4.11 5.88
C ARG A 635 19.81 -3.47 5.48
N LEU A 636 18.69 -4.12 5.78
CA LEU A 636 17.37 -3.56 5.51
C LEU A 636 17.16 -2.23 6.24
N ASP A 637 17.66 -2.11 7.47
CA ASP A 637 17.60 -0.86 8.24
C ASP A 637 18.33 0.30 7.55
N ASP A 638 19.50 0.03 6.94
CA ASP A 638 20.26 1.04 6.18
C ASP A 638 19.48 1.48 4.93
N ALA A 639 18.82 0.53 4.24
CA ALA A 639 17.99 0.82 3.07
C ALA A 639 16.73 1.63 3.44
N ILE A 640 16.09 1.32 4.57
CA ILE A 640 14.96 2.10 5.11
C ILE A 640 15.41 3.53 5.44
N GLN A 641 16.58 3.68 6.08
CA GLN A 641 17.15 4.99 6.37
C GLN A 641 17.47 5.77 5.09
N ALA A 642 18.05 5.11 4.08
CA ALA A 642 18.30 5.72 2.77
C ALA A 642 16.99 6.17 2.10
N MET A 643 15.91 5.39 2.19
CA MET A 643 14.59 5.78 1.70
C MET A 643 14.08 7.03 2.41
N ARG A 644 14.17 7.09 3.74
CA ARG A 644 13.74 8.25 4.55
C ARG A 644 14.50 9.53 4.13
N LEU A 645 15.83 9.43 4.01
CA LEU A 645 16.67 10.56 3.61
C LEU A 645 16.37 11.02 2.18
N THR A 646 16.16 10.07 1.27
CA THR A 646 15.78 10.35 -0.12
C THR A 646 14.42 11.04 -0.20
N ALA A 647 13.44 10.60 0.60
CA ALA A 647 12.11 11.21 0.68
C ALA A 647 12.18 12.67 1.19
N LYS A 648 13.01 12.91 2.21
CA LYS A 648 13.27 14.25 2.77
C LYS A 648 13.93 15.18 1.75
N GLY A 649 14.84 14.67 0.93
CA GLY A 649 15.49 15.43 -0.14
C GLY A 649 14.68 15.60 -1.43
N MET A 650 13.59 14.84 -1.61
CA MET A 650 12.78 14.88 -2.82
C MET A 650 11.92 16.16 -2.86
N ARG A 651 12.04 16.92 -3.95
CA ARG A 651 11.20 18.11 -4.19
C ARG A 651 9.73 17.72 -4.32
N ASN A 652 8.82 18.56 -3.82
CA ASN A 652 7.38 18.31 -3.81
C ASN A 652 6.76 18.05 -5.20
N GLU A 653 7.34 18.63 -6.26
CA GLU A 653 6.89 18.43 -7.65
C GLU A 653 7.14 17.00 -8.19
N PHE A 654 8.02 16.23 -7.54
CA PHE A 654 8.30 14.82 -7.89
C PHE A 654 7.57 13.82 -6.97
N LYS A 655 6.76 14.33 -6.03
CA LYS A 655 5.83 13.56 -5.21
C LYS A 655 4.44 13.55 -5.87
N GLU A 656 3.37 13.24 -5.16
CA GLU A 656 2.01 12.96 -5.66
C GLU A 656 1.33 14.02 -6.57
N THR A 657 1.88 15.22 -6.76
CA THR A 657 1.15 16.35 -7.39
C THR A 657 1.10 16.34 -8.92
N SER A 658 1.77 15.40 -9.61
CA SER A 658 1.83 15.36 -11.09
C SER A 658 2.36 16.66 -11.74
N LEU A 659 3.11 17.48 -11.01
CA LEU A 659 3.59 18.78 -11.49
C LEU A 659 4.93 18.70 -12.24
N SER A 660 5.49 17.51 -12.43
CA SER A 660 6.78 17.31 -13.09
C SER A 660 6.85 15.93 -13.78
N GLY A 661 8.01 15.57 -14.32
CA GLY A 661 8.29 14.24 -14.88
C GLY A 661 7.40 13.87 -16.08
N LEU A 662 6.96 12.61 -16.13
CA LEU A 662 6.10 12.09 -17.19
C LEU A 662 4.79 12.87 -17.32
N ALA A 663 4.26 13.35 -16.20
CA ALA A 663 2.98 14.06 -16.18
C ALA A 663 2.98 15.35 -17.00
N THR A 664 4.13 16.05 -17.07
CA THR A 664 4.28 17.29 -17.86
C THR A 664 4.93 17.06 -19.22
N SER A 665 5.71 15.98 -19.37
CA SER A 665 6.45 15.67 -20.59
C SER A 665 5.57 15.03 -21.67
N VAL A 666 4.48 14.35 -21.28
CA VAL A 666 3.55 13.73 -22.22
C VAL A 666 2.43 14.71 -22.56
N PRO A 667 2.32 15.17 -23.81
CA PRO A 667 1.25 16.08 -24.21
C PRO A 667 -0.09 15.34 -24.17
N LEU A 668 -0.87 15.62 -23.14
CA LEU A 668 -2.28 15.25 -23.08
C LEU A 668 -3.04 16.19 -24.02
N HIS A 669 -3.39 15.72 -25.22
CA HIS A 669 -4.43 16.35 -26.03
C HIS A 669 -5.79 16.13 -25.35
N ILE A 670 -6.02 16.82 -24.24
CA ILE A 670 -7.35 17.02 -23.70
C ILE A 670 -8.03 17.96 -24.71
N PRO A 671 -9.15 17.58 -25.36
CA PRO A 671 -10.01 18.57 -25.98
C PRO A 671 -10.48 19.48 -24.83
N VAL A 672 -9.84 20.64 -24.71
CA VAL A 672 -10.08 21.60 -23.65
C VAL A 672 -11.49 22.13 -23.82
N SER A 673 -12.44 21.57 -23.08
CA SER A 673 -13.73 22.20 -22.81
C SER A 673 -13.76 22.75 -21.39
N VAL A 674 -12.69 23.45 -21.00
CA VAL A 674 -12.68 24.38 -19.87
C VAL A 674 -12.07 25.67 -20.42
N PRO A 675 -12.85 26.74 -20.62
CA PRO A 675 -12.31 28.03 -21.03
C PRO A 675 -11.39 28.56 -19.92
N ASP A 676 -10.23 29.08 -20.32
CA ASP A 676 -9.38 29.93 -19.49
C ASP A 676 -10.22 31.00 -18.75
N CYS A 677 -10.12 31.07 -17.43
CA CYS A 677 -10.19 32.27 -16.55
C CYS A 677 -10.34 31.87 -15.08
#